data_AF-A0A3D2CTX4-F1
#
_entry.id   AF-A0A3D2CTX4-F1
#
_cell.length_a   1.000
_cell.length_b   1.000
_cell.length_c   1.000
_cell.angle_alpha   90.00
_cell.angle_beta   90.00
_cell.angle_gamma   90.00
#
_symmetry.space_group_name_H-M   'P 1'
#
loop_
_entity.id
_entity.type
_entity.pdbx_description
1 polymer ?
#
loop_
_entity_poly.entity_id
_entity_poly.type
_entity_poly.pdbx_seq_one_letter_code
_entity_poly.pdbx_strand_id
1 'polypeptide(L)'
;MQHYLKLAVMTASFYAILISDNSYSKSNELLPNKPKIVGGEAAVKVDWPWMSALVYTSNAISTTLTVDNTNYESQAFSGGVVGDVIANTVDCGIGDTQCIDATDKICLIERGSYTFAEKVENCQAGGGIGAIIYNNVEGAINGTLGEDFTGSIPVVSVTQADGATLQSNIGASASLSVIEGTATAQSLTCGASFLGGKWLLTAAHCVEDISPQKLKVNVGEYDLSDGAENAKAIKRIYMHANYQLDVELNNDIALIELVDSVTNPAITAITLVDLTTTAQLAIDNSEVTVVGWGGRQGYDADSGPTSDFPDVLHQVDLQLLTNEECKSILAQSSTETFEGTFTADSIGLSDAMICAFIPGGGKGSCQGDSGGPLIINTNEGWQQIGIVSWGIGCAADGFPGVYTRTAVFSDWINEITNGIAIDQFFDFTIQAKEKAQSSELEIVNNSELSTNLTFTIDGDVNFTITSDHCNSIAAGATCLLPVNYDAAEIGNHSANIIIASDNSEIATSSAKIIAQTIALASNIKNQLSSADDALTWYSGGSDNNSAWQLDNTEAAIVSGSIGDKEKSIVMVTLAGEGELSFEWSVSSEENTDVPTEPYDALYLYVDGELTSFISGEVAYTNETVYFAGGEHNITWIYEKDNADPTELLADDNAHIRNVVFTPVEVVSPTPPAPIPPPQKARSSSGGSLAWLSLIFMAVINLRRK
;
A
#
# COMPACT_ATOMS: atom_id res chain seq x y z
N MET A 1 -18.61 -3.28 4.30
CA MET A 1 -18.22 -1.99 3.68
C MET A 1 -18.89 -1.73 2.32
N GLN A 2 -19.14 -2.75 1.47
CA GLN A 2 -19.80 -2.55 0.15
C GLN A 2 -21.33 -2.30 0.15
N HIS A 3 -22.03 -2.31 1.29
CA HIS A 3 -23.45 -1.89 1.34
C HIS A 3 -23.66 -0.39 1.62
N TYR A 4 -22.57 0.37 1.87
CA TYR A 4 -22.66 1.79 2.21
C TYR A 4 -22.18 2.74 1.09
N LEU A 5 -21.80 2.23 -0.08
CA LEU A 5 -21.41 3.05 -1.24
C LEU A 5 -22.52 3.22 -2.30
N LYS A 6 -23.67 2.56 -2.15
CA LYS A 6 -24.65 2.37 -3.24
C LYS A 6 -25.74 3.44 -3.42
N LEU A 7 -25.67 4.61 -2.78
CA LEU A 7 -26.74 5.61 -2.90
C LEU A 7 -26.31 6.99 -3.43
N ALA A 8 -25.18 7.09 -4.13
CA ALA A 8 -24.73 8.36 -4.70
C ALA A 8 -24.87 8.50 -6.22
N VAL A 9 -25.64 7.67 -6.95
CA VAL A 9 -25.90 7.93 -8.38
C VAL A 9 -27.29 7.43 -8.81
N MET A 10 -28.31 8.29 -8.78
CA MET A 10 -29.38 8.22 -9.80
C MET A 10 -30.08 9.56 -10.05
N THR A 11 -29.90 10.02 -11.30
CA THR A 11 -30.74 10.92 -12.11
C THR A 11 -30.60 12.44 -11.99
N ALA A 12 -29.89 13.03 -12.96
CA ALA A 12 -30.24 14.33 -13.52
C ALA A 12 -29.88 14.41 -15.03
N SER A 13 -30.59 13.65 -15.85
CA SER A 13 -30.81 14.06 -17.24
C SER A 13 -31.94 15.07 -17.25
N PHE A 14 -31.72 16.36 -17.52
CA PHE A 14 -32.69 17.16 -18.29
C PHE A 14 -32.08 18.45 -18.84
N TYR A 15 -32.37 18.62 -20.13
CA TYR A 15 -32.09 19.74 -21.03
C TYR A 15 -32.35 21.14 -20.45
N ALA A 16 -31.47 22.08 -20.80
CA ALA A 16 -31.67 23.51 -20.67
C ALA A 16 -32.80 24.02 -21.59
N ILE A 17 -33.76 24.75 -21.04
CA ILE A 17 -34.55 25.76 -21.77
C ILE A 17 -34.71 27.01 -20.89
N LEU A 18 -34.16 28.12 -21.40
CA LEU A 18 -34.32 29.50 -20.95
C LEU A 18 -35.78 29.95 -20.93
N ILE A 19 -36.28 30.54 -19.84
CA ILE A 19 -37.18 31.72 -19.85
C ILE A 19 -36.94 32.58 -18.60
N SER A 20 -36.73 33.88 -18.84
CA SER A 20 -36.65 35.00 -17.91
C SER A 20 -37.97 35.29 -17.17
N ASP A 21 -37.93 35.68 -15.88
CA ASP A 21 -38.43 36.99 -15.47
C ASP A 21 -38.19 37.35 -13.99
N ASN A 22 -38.00 38.66 -13.80
CA ASN A 22 -37.77 39.42 -12.57
C ASN A 22 -38.86 39.24 -11.49
N SER A 23 -38.47 39.16 -10.22
CA SER A 23 -38.96 40.14 -9.21
C SER A 23 -38.17 40.10 -7.88
N TYR A 24 -37.87 41.31 -7.42
CA TYR A 24 -37.23 41.72 -6.18
C TYR A 24 -37.91 41.21 -4.89
N SER A 25 -37.13 40.79 -3.89
CA SER A 25 -37.21 41.36 -2.53
C SER A 25 -35.91 41.14 -1.72
N LYS A 26 -35.55 42.15 -0.92
CA LYS A 26 -34.29 42.31 -0.15
C LYS A 26 -34.40 41.78 1.29
N SER A 27 -33.22 41.60 1.90
CA SER A 27 -32.83 41.56 3.33
C SER A 27 -32.87 40.17 3.98
N ASN A 28 -31.85 39.68 4.69
CA ASN A 28 -30.76 40.32 5.46
C ASN A 28 -29.43 39.55 5.34
N GLU A 29 -28.33 40.28 5.53
CA GLU A 29 -26.98 39.75 5.74
C GLU A 29 -26.89 38.83 6.96
N LEU A 30 -26.31 37.65 6.79
CA LEU A 30 -25.35 37.08 7.73
C LEU A 30 -24.15 36.54 6.93
N LEU A 31 -23.00 37.13 7.20
CA LEU A 31 -21.67 36.80 6.67
C LEU A 31 -21.18 35.41 7.16
N PRO A 32 -20.12 34.85 6.57
CA PRO A 32 -20.03 33.44 6.21
C PRO A 32 -19.71 32.54 7.40
N ASN A 33 -20.42 31.41 7.49
CA ASN A 33 -19.95 30.27 8.29
C ASN A 33 -18.63 29.80 7.70
N LYS A 34 -17.54 30.14 8.38
CA LYS A 34 -16.22 29.56 8.10
C LYS A 34 -16.21 28.13 8.65
N PRO A 35 -15.74 27.15 7.87
CA PRO A 35 -15.79 25.75 8.28
C PRO A 35 -14.71 25.40 9.33
N LYS A 36 -15.06 24.46 10.22
CA LYS A 36 -14.39 23.95 11.45
C LYS A 36 -14.56 22.41 11.44
N ILE A 37 -13.74 21.53 12.08
CA ILE A 37 -14.10 20.08 12.25
C ILE A 37 -15.59 20.00 12.50
N VAL A 38 -16.36 19.12 11.85
CA VAL A 38 -17.82 19.30 11.77
C VAL A 38 -18.41 19.62 13.15
N GLY A 39 -18.87 20.86 13.32
CA GLY A 39 -19.40 21.41 14.59
C GLY A 39 -18.43 21.60 15.78
N GLY A 40 -17.13 21.30 15.64
CA GLY A 40 -16.04 21.52 16.60
C GLY A 40 -15.38 22.91 16.54
N GLU A 41 -14.29 23.10 17.27
CA GLU A 41 -13.49 24.33 17.33
C GLU A 41 -11.99 24.08 17.20
N ALA A 42 -11.21 25.11 16.87
CA ALA A 42 -9.75 24.98 16.86
C ALA A 42 -9.26 24.70 18.27
N ALA A 43 -8.43 23.68 18.42
CA ALA A 43 -7.82 23.33 19.68
C ALA A 43 -6.83 24.42 20.11
N VAL A 44 -6.58 24.50 21.42
CA VAL A 44 -5.51 25.33 21.95
C VAL A 44 -4.20 24.55 21.86
N LYS A 45 -3.14 25.19 21.34
CA LYS A 45 -1.84 24.56 21.00
C LYS A 45 -1.18 23.70 22.08
N VAL A 46 -1.52 23.91 23.35
CA VAL A 46 -0.88 23.23 24.48
C VAL A 46 -1.75 22.19 25.15
N ASP A 47 -3.01 22.05 24.74
CA ASP A 47 -3.97 21.21 25.45
C ASP A 47 -3.76 19.72 25.17
N TRP A 48 -3.28 19.38 23.96
CA TRP A 48 -3.19 18.01 23.46
C TRP A 48 -1.74 17.58 23.12
N PRO A 49 -0.81 17.61 24.09
CA PRO A 49 0.61 17.38 23.84
C PRO A 49 0.96 15.94 23.39
N TRP A 50 0.03 14.99 23.49
CA TRP A 50 0.19 13.63 22.97
C TRP A 50 -0.27 13.46 21.52
N MET A 51 -0.99 14.43 20.96
CA MET A 51 -1.54 14.32 19.62
C MET A 51 -0.41 14.23 18.59
N SER A 52 -0.49 13.27 17.69
CA SER A 52 0.58 12.96 16.75
C SER A 52 0.03 12.78 15.34
N ALA A 53 0.76 13.25 14.34
CA ALA A 53 0.36 13.17 12.93
C ALA A 53 1.24 12.16 12.18
N LEU A 54 0.61 11.25 11.44
CA LEU A 54 1.34 10.34 10.56
C LEU A 54 1.86 11.09 9.33
N VAL A 55 3.10 10.82 8.96
CA VAL A 55 3.82 11.53 7.89
C VAL A 55 4.28 10.50 6.87
N TYR A 56 3.66 10.50 5.69
CA TYR A 56 4.09 9.66 4.60
C TYR A 56 5.36 10.22 3.99
N THR A 57 6.34 9.35 3.80
CA THR A 57 7.54 9.68 3.03
C THR A 57 7.41 9.03 1.67
N SER A 58 7.31 9.86 0.63
CA SER A 58 7.41 9.40 -0.74
C SER A 58 8.73 9.89 -1.36
N ASN A 59 9.17 9.20 -2.40
CA ASN A 59 10.12 9.78 -3.33
C ASN A 59 9.35 10.88 -4.07
N ALA A 60 9.46 12.12 -3.62
CA ALA A 60 8.89 13.23 -4.33
C ALA A 60 9.81 13.72 -5.41
N ILE A 61 9.22 13.84 -6.58
CA ILE A 61 9.84 14.49 -7.71
C ILE A 61 9.65 16.00 -7.51
N SER A 62 10.73 16.74 -7.26
CA SER A 62 10.70 18.20 -7.23
C SER A 62 11.15 18.76 -8.58
N THR A 63 10.61 19.91 -8.97
CA THR A 63 10.89 20.51 -10.27
C THR A 63 11.37 21.94 -10.14
N THR A 64 12.21 22.37 -11.08
CA THR A 64 12.48 23.80 -11.29
C THR A 64 12.40 24.13 -12.78
N LEU A 65 11.70 25.22 -13.10
CA LEU A 65 11.63 25.76 -14.45
C LEU A 65 12.05 27.24 -14.44
N THR A 66 13.08 27.57 -15.20
CA THR A 66 13.52 28.95 -15.43
C THR A 66 13.57 29.21 -16.93
N VAL A 67 12.89 30.24 -17.42
CA VAL A 67 12.95 30.66 -18.84
C VAL A 67 13.38 32.12 -18.90
N ASP A 68 14.46 32.43 -19.63
CA ASP A 68 15.06 33.77 -19.72
C ASP A 68 15.25 34.46 -18.35
N ASN A 69 15.79 33.74 -17.37
CA ASN A 69 16.00 34.18 -15.97
C ASN A 69 14.72 34.50 -15.19
N THR A 70 13.55 34.09 -15.68
CA THR A 70 12.28 34.16 -14.93
C THR A 70 11.94 32.76 -14.42
N ASN A 71 11.71 32.64 -13.12
CA ASN A 71 11.27 31.38 -12.52
C ASN A 71 9.77 31.22 -12.70
N TYR A 72 9.35 30.02 -13.05
CA TYR A 72 7.95 29.63 -13.17
C TYR A 72 7.66 28.55 -12.13
N GLU A 73 6.50 28.64 -11.49
CA GLU A 73 5.98 27.54 -10.68
C GLU A 73 5.68 26.37 -11.60
N SER A 74 6.24 25.21 -11.27
CA SER A 74 6.10 24.01 -12.08
C SER A 74 5.82 22.78 -11.22
N GLN A 75 5.12 21.81 -11.79
CA GLN A 75 4.80 20.55 -11.11
C GLN A 75 5.37 19.36 -11.89
N ALA A 76 5.71 18.30 -11.16
CA ALA A 76 6.09 17.02 -11.74
C ALA A 76 4.84 16.26 -12.22
N PHE A 77 5.03 15.43 -13.24
CA PHE A 77 4.09 14.35 -13.54
C PHE A 77 4.46 13.10 -12.72
N SER A 78 3.46 12.34 -12.27
CA SER A 78 3.71 10.99 -11.73
C SER A 78 4.31 10.11 -12.83
N GLY A 79 5.35 9.34 -12.52
CA GLY A 79 6.15 8.61 -13.53
C GLY A 79 7.11 9.49 -14.35
N GLY A 80 7.29 10.75 -13.97
CA GLY A 80 8.21 11.68 -14.64
C GLY A 80 9.67 11.25 -14.56
N VAL A 81 10.42 11.49 -15.63
CA VAL A 81 11.85 11.14 -15.72
C VAL A 81 12.69 12.22 -15.04
N VAL A 82 13.56 11.79 -14.13
CA VAL A 82 14.58 12.63 -13.49
C VAL A 82 15.59 13.10 -14.54
N GLY A 83 15.87 14.39 -14.56
CA GLY A 83 16.83 14.96 -15.49
C GLY A 83 16.93 16.47 -15.41
N ASP A 84 18.08 16.97 -15.85
CA ASP A 84 18.39 18.39 -15.95
C ASP A 84 18.72 18.74 -17.40
N VAL A 85 17.95 19.64 -18.00
CA VAL A 85 18.17 20.09 -19.37
C VAL A 85 18.12 21.60 -19.50
N ILE A 86 19.01 22.12 -20.34
CA ILE A 86 19.07 23.54 -20.70
C ILE A 86 19.04 23.63 -22.22
N ALA A 87 17.98 24.18 -22.77
CA ALA A 87 17.79 24.30 -24.21
C ALA A 87 16.84 25.45 -24.57
N ASN A 88 16.79 25.81 -25.84
CA ASN A 88 15.77 26.76 -26.30
C ASN A 88 14.40 26.09 -26.39
N THR A 89 13.33 26.84 -26.13
CA THR A 89 11.96 26.33 -26.27
C THR A 89 11.50 26.28 -27.73
N VAL A 90 10.60 25.35 -28.05
CA VAL A 90 9.91 25.26 -29.34
C VAL A 90 8.43 25.01 -29.14
N ASP A 91 7.58 25.54 -30.01
CA ASP A 91 6.14 25.30 -29.95
C ASP A 91 5.81 23.98 -30.66
N CYS A 92 5.20 23.05 -29.92
CA CYS A 92 4.78 21.75 -30.43
C CYS A 92 3.24 21.59 -30.42
N GLY A 93 2.50 22.70 -30.26
CA GLY A 93 1.04 22.70 -30.28
C GLY A 93 0.45 21.76 -29.24
N ILE A 94 -0.53 20.94 -29.63
CA ILE A 94 -1.18 19.98 -28.73
C ILE A 94 -0.42 18.64 -28.62
N GLY A 95 0.74 18.48 -29.24
CA GLY A 95 1.55 17.25 -29.15
C GLY A 95 0.87 15.99 -29.71
N ASP A 96 -0.02 16.14 -30.68
CA ASP A 96 -0.74 15.05 -31.35
C ASP A 96 0.07 14.34 -32.45
N THR A 97 1.20 14.93 -32.82
CA THR A 97 2.12 14.42 -33.83
C THR A 97 3.56 14.73 -33.45
N GLN A 98 4.50 14.01 -34.07
CA GLN A 98 5.94 14.23 -33.89
C GLN A 98 6.32 15.70 -34.12
N CYS A 99 6.95 16.32 -33.12
CA CYS A 99 7.34 17.73 -33.20
C CYS A 99 8.65 17.88 -34.00
N ILE A 100 8.54 18.08 -35.31
CA ILE A 100 9.68 18.05 -36.25
C ILE A 100 10.79 19.07 -35.97
N ASP A 101 10.49 20.16 -35.25
CA ASP A 101 11.43 21.23 -34.94
C ASP A 101 12.07 21.10 -33.54
N ALA A 102 11.82 19.98 -32.85
CA ALA A 102 12.21 19.76 -31.46
C ALA A 102 13.66 19.31 -31.24
N THR A 103 14.42 19.02 -32.30
CA THR A 103 15.81 18.53 -32.16
C THR A 103 16.64 19.44 -31.25
N ASP A 104 17.15 18.88 -30.14
CA ASP A 104 17.93 19.53 -29.09
C ASP A 104 17.23 20.72 -28.40
N LYS A 105 15.90 20.71 -28.34
CA LYS A 105 15.08 21.77 -27.73
C LYS A 105 14.13 21.23 -26.65
N ILE A 106 13.57 22.16 -25.87
CA ILE A 106 12.50 21.88 -24.91
C ILE A 106 11.15 22.17 -25.58
N CYS A 107 10.28 21.17 -25.67
CA CYS A 107 8.96 21.32 -26.28
C CYS A 107 8.00 22.05 -25.34
N LEU A 108 7.36 23.11 -25.80
CA LEU A 108 6.18 23.71 -25.16
C LEU A 108 4.93 23.08 -25.79
N ILE A 109 4.10 22.44 -24.97
CA ILE A 109 2.96 21.64 -25.42
C ILE A 109 1.70 22.08 -24.68
N GLU A 110 0.62 22.31 -25.39
CA GLU A 110 -0.69 22.60 -24.81
C GLU A 110 -1.39 21.32 -24.33
N ARG A 111 -2.06 21.39 -23.18
CA ARG A 111 -3.03 20.37 -22.77
C ARG A 111 -4.13 20.22 -23.82
N GLY A 112 -4.52 18.99 -24.12
CA GLY A 112 -5.55 18.69 -25.11
C GLY A 112 -6.10 17.27 -24.93
N SER A 113 -6.74 16.73 -25.98
CA SER A 113 -7.42 15.43 -25.94
C SER A 113 -6.51 14.20 -25.96
N TYR A 114 -5.19 14.38 -26.06
CA TYR A 114 -4.18 13.32 -26.06
C TYR A 114 -3.55 13.16 -24.69
N THR A 115 -3.07 11.95 -24.39
CA THR A 115 -2.44 11.66 -23.09
C THR A 115 -1.14 12.45 -22.92
N PHE A 116 -0.71 12.64 -21.67
CA PHE A 116 0.57 13.30 -21.39
C PHE A 116 1.75 12.47 -21.89
N ALA A 117 1.67 11.15 -21.81
CA ALA A 117 2.64 10.22 -22.37
C ALA A 117 2.88 10.47 -23.86
N GLU A 118 1.82 10.37 -24.67
CA GLU A 118 1.88 10.53 -26.13
C GLU A 118 2.48 11.89 -26.53
N LYS A 119 2.13 12.96 -25.82
CA LYS A 119 2.68 14.30 -26.04
C LYS A 119 4.20 14.32 -25.86
N VAL A 120 4.68 13.73 -24.77
CA VAL A 120 6.11 13.72 -24.43
C VAL A 120 6.88 12.77 -25.36
N GLU A 121 6.30 11.63 -25.71
CA GLU A 121 6.87 10.70 -26.68
C GLU A 121 6.96 11.31 -28.09
N ASN A 122 5.95 12.08 -28.51
CA ASN A 122 5.98 12.82 -29.78
C ASN A 122 7.02 13.95 -29.79
N CYS A 123 7.23 14.62 -28.66
CA CYS A 123 8.33 15.57 -28.48
C CYS A 123 9.68 14.86 -28.60
N GLN A 124 9.88 13.76 -27.87
CA GLN A 124 11.10 12.97 -27.88
C GLN A 124 11.39 12.40 -29.28
N ALA A 125 10.38 11.88 -29.97
CA ALA A 125 10.51 11.39 -31.34
C ALA A 125 10.97 12.50 -32.31
N GLY A 126 10.60 13.75 -32.05
CA GLY A 126 11.10 14.94 -32.75
C GLY A 126 12.55 15.33 -32.44
N GLY A 127 13.19 14.63 -31.50
CA GLY A 127 14.51 14.95 -30.97
C GLY A 127 14.50 15.95 -29.82
N GLY A 128 13.33 16.21 -29.23
CA GLY A 128 13.19 17.01 -28.02
C GLY A 128 13.93 16.38 -26.84
N ILE A 129 14.53 17.22 -26.00
CA ILE A 129 15.30 16.80 -24.83
C ILE A 129 14.63 17.16 -23.49
N GLY A 130 13.48 17.84 -23.54
CA GLY A 130 12.63 18.11 -22.38
C GLY A 130 11.27 18.63 -22.82
N ALA A 131 10.27 18.60 -21.93
CA ALA A 131 8.93 19.07 -22.25
C ALA A 131 8.30 19.93 -21.14
N ILE A 132 7.60 20.98 -21.53
CA ILE A 132 6.78 21.84 -20.67
C ILE A 132 5.34 21.72 -21.17
N ILE A 133 4.44 21.20 -20.33
CA ILE A 133 3.02 21.08 -20.67
C ILE A 133 2.23 22.17 -19.94
N TYR A 134 1.55 23.05 -20.67
CA TYR A 134 0.74 24.10 -20.06
C TYR A 134 -0.76 23.81 -20.19
N ASN A 135 -1.52 24.26 -19.19
CA ASN A 135 -2.96 24.01 -19.14
C ASN A 135 -3.69 24.85 -20.19
N ASN A 136 -4.75 24.31 -20.77
CA ASN A 136 -5.62 25.04 -21.70
C ASN A 136 -6.86 25.63 -21.00
N VAL A 137 -7.03 25.36 -19.71
CA VAL A 137 -8.05 25.94 -18.82
C VAL A 137 -7.39 26.52 -17.56
N GLU A 138 -8.09 27.43 -16.87
CA GLU A 138 -7.57 28.06 -15.65
C GLU A 138 -7.26 27.01 -14.56
N GLY A 139 -6.10 27.13 -13.92
CA GLY A 139 -5.65 26.24 -12.84
C GLY A 139 -4.41 25.40 -13.17
N ALA A 140 -3.97 24.63 -12.18
CA ALA A 140 -2.81 23.74 -12.24
C ALA A 140 -3.09 22.46 -13.04
N ILE A 141 -2.03 21.72 -13.39
CA ILE A 141 -2.13 20.41 -14.05
C ILE A 141 -1.53 19.35 -13.14
N ASN A 142 -2.39 18.51 -12.60
CA ASN A 142 -1.99 17.23 -12.02
C ASN A 142 -2.21 16.13 -13.06
N GLY A 143 -1.21 15.28 -13.28
CA GLY A 143 -1.29 14.20 -14.27
C GLY A 143 -0.20 13.16 -14.06
N THR A 144 -0.46 11.96 -14.56
CA THR A 144 0.52 10.87 -14.66
C THR A 144 0.96 10.70 -16.11
N LEU A 145 2.19 10.25 -16.32
CA LEU A 145 2.64 9.75 -17.62
C LEU A 145 2.19 8.28 -17.83
N GLY A 146 1.70 7.61 -16.79
CA GLY A 146 1.29 6.21 -16.87
C GLY A 146 2.48 5.25 -16.84
N GLU A 147 2.21 3.99 -16.54
CA GLU A 147 3.24 2.94 -16.42
C GLU A 147 3.79 2.52 -17.80
N ASP A 148 2.99 2.69 -18.85
CA ASP A 148 3.39 2.45 -20.25
C ASP A 148 4.26 3.56 -20.86
N PHE A 149 4.61 4.60 -20.09
CA PHE A 149 5.42 5.69 -20.60
C PHE A 149 6.86 5.24 -20.88
N THR A 150 7.26 5.31 -22.15
CA THR A 150 8.61 4.91 -22.59
C THR A 150 9.55 6.09 -22.82
N GLY A 151 9.09 7.31 -22.54
CA GLY A 151 9.90 8.51 -22.70
C GLY A 151 11.04 8.57 -21.68
N SER A 152 12.11 9.26 -22.08
CA SER A 152 13.37 9.38 -21.31
C SER A 152 13.76 10.84 -21.06
N ILE A 153 12.88 11.78 -21.39
CA ILE A 153 13.12 13.22 -21.24
C ILE A 153 12.36 13.78 -20.03
N PRO A 154 12.96 14.70 -19.27
CA PRO A 154 12.29 15.33 -18.14
C PRO A 154 11.13 16.22 -18.62
N VAL A 155 10.03 16.18 -17.87
CA VAL A 155 8.79 16.90 -18.19
C VAL A 155 8.23 17.59 -16.95
N VAL A 156 7.76 18.83 -17.14
CA VAL A 156 7.08 19.61 -16.10
C VAL A 156 5.77 20.18 -16.61
N SER A 157 4.84 20.47 -15.70
CA SER A 157 3.61 21.16 -16.01
C SER A 157 3.61 22.59 -15.48
N VAL A 158 2.86 23.48 -16.14
CA VAL A 158 2.65 24.88 -15.71
C VAL A 158 1.19 25.31 -15.91
N THR A 159 0.79 26.39 -15.25
CA THR A 159 -0.58 26.93 -15.36
C THR A 159 -0.89 27.46 -16.76
N GLN A 160 -2.18 27.70 -17.06
CA GLN A 160 -2.58 28.36 -18.32
C GLN A 160 -1.96 29.76 -18.48
N ALA A 161 -1.87 30.53 -17.39
CA ALA A 161 -1.32 31.88 -17.42
C ALA A 161 0.19 31.88 -17.72
N ASP A 162 0.92 30.96 -17.11
CA ASP A 162 2.35 30.76 -17.37
C ASP A 162 2.58 30.23 -18.78
N GLY A 163 1.76 29.27 -19.22
CA GLY A 163 1.75 28.78 -20.60
C GLY A 163 1.61 29.89 -21.64
N ALA A 164 0.62 30.77 -21.48
CA ALA A 164 0.41 31.91 -22.38
C ALA A 164 1.62 32.87 -22.40
N THR A 165 2.28 33.03 -21.26
CA THR A 165 3.51 33.82 -21.15
C THR A 165 4.67 33.13 -21.89
N LEU A 166 4.84 31.81 -21.71
CA LEU A 166 5.86 31.01 -22.38
C LEU A 166 5.66 30.94 -23.90
N GLN A 167 4.42 30.87 -24.37
CA GLN A 167 4.08 30.94 -25.80
C GLN A 167 4.57 32.25 -26.43
N SER A 168 4.50 33.35 -25.69
CA SER A 168 4.99 34.67 -26.15
C SER A 168 6.53 34.75 -26.20
N ASN A 169 7.22 33.82 -25.54
CA ASN A 169 8.67 33.73 -25.40
C ASN A 169 9.27 32.48 -26.07
N ILE A 170 8.61 31.93 -27.10
CA ILE A 170 9.14 30.77 -27.81
C ILE A 170 10.51 31.06 -28.43
N GLY A 171 11.43 30.12 -28.26
CA GLY A 171 12.83 30.24 -28.66
C GLY A 171 13.76 30.77 -27.57
N ALA A 172 13.22 31.17 -26.41
CA ALA A 172 13.97 31.55 -25.22
C ALA A 172 14.74 30.37 -24.62
N SER A 173 15.83 30.65 -23.91
CA SER A 173 16.59 29.62 -23.20
C SER A 173 15.83 29.23 -21.94
N ALA A 174 15.50 27.94 -21.81
CA ALA A 174 14.86 27.35 -20.65
C ALA A 174 15.82 26.38 -19.94
N SER A 175 15.82 26.43 -18.61
CA SER A 175 16.42 25.44 -17.73
C SER A 175 15.27 24.70 -17.05
N LEU A 176 15.20 23.40 -17.28
CA LEU A 176 14.19 22.50 -16.71
C LEU A 176 14.92 21.42 -15.93
N SER A 177 14.55 21.25 -14.67
CA SER A 177 15.10 20.24 -13.77
C SER A 177 13.96 19.48 -13.13
N VAL A 178 14.09 18.16 -13.12
CA VAL A 178 13.22 17.20 -12.43
C VAL A 178 14.16 16.35 -11.59
N ILE A 179 14.10 16.49 -10.26
CA ILE A 179 14.98 15.75 -9.34
C ILE A 179 14.16 14.85 -8.43
N GLU A 180 14.64 13.64 -8.22
CA GLU A 180 14.13 12.76 -7.18
C GLU A 180 14.66 13.24 -5.82
N GLY A 181 13.75 13.64 -4.95
CA GLY A 181 14.00 13.87 -3.54
C GLY A 181 13.10 12.99 -2.70
N THR A 182 13.38 12.85 -1.41
CA THR A 182 12.38 12.35 -0.47
C THR A 182 11.52 13.55 -0.05
N ALA A 183 10.26 13.67 -0.47
CA ALA A 183 9.36 14.59 0.25
C ALA A 183 8.69 13.83 1.37
N THR A 184 8.80 14.41 2.53
CA THR A 184 7.90 14.17 3.65
C THR A 184 6.64 15.00 3.42
N ALA A 185 5.51 14.34 3.22
CA ALA A 185 4.20 14.97 3.26
C ALA A 185 3.49 14.51 4.53
N GLN A 186 2.91 15.45 5.27
CA GLN A 186 2.05 15.07 6.37
C GLN A 186 0.73 14.56 5.82
N SER A 187 0.29 13.41 6.35
CA SER A 187 -0.98 12.87 5.93
C SER A 187 -2.11 13.62 6.61
N LEU A 188 -3.09 14.02 5.80
CA LEU A 188 -4.42 14.37 6.30
C LEU A 188 -5.30 13.11 6.49
N THR A 189 -4.74 11.89 6.43
CA THR A 189 -5.56 10.67 6.53
C THR A 189 -5.66 10.12 7.95
N CYS A 190 -4.59 10.18 8.76
CA CYS A 190 -4.56 9.54 10.07
C CYS A 190 -3.73 10.29 11.12
N GLY A 191 -4.22 10.27 12.36
CA GLY A 191 -3.54 10.67 13.56
C GLY A 191 -3.12 9.49 14.44
N ALA A 192 -2.45 9.79 15.55
CA ALA A 192 -2.04 8.84 16.58
C ALA A 192 -1.95 9.54 17.94
N SER A 193 -1.86 8.77 19.03
CA SER A 193 -1.63 9.29 20.38
C SER A 193 -0.33 8.76 20.99
N PHE A 194 0.42 9.64 21.64
CA PHE A 194 1.68 9.28 22.30
C PHE A 194 1.44 8.61 23.66
N LEU A 195 1.92 7.38 23.82
CA LEU A 195 1.82 6.60 25.06
C LEU A 195 3.03 6.76 26.00
N GLY A 196 4.07 7.47 25.57
CA GLY A 196 5.30 7.66 26.34
C GLY A 196 6.50 6.93 25.76
N GLY A 197 7.70 7.41 26.11
CA GLY A 197 8.97 6.84 25.65
C GLY A 197 9.06 6.87 24.12
N LYS A 198 8.89 5.72 23.49
CA LYS A 198 8.97 5.50 22.03
C LYS A 198 7.67 4.95 21.44
N TRP A 199 6.57 4.97 22.19
CA TRP A 199 5.34 4.27 21.80
C TRP A 199 4.22 5.23 21.43
N LEU A 200 3.54 4.92 20.32
CA LEU A 200 2.29 5.55 19.94
C LEU A 200 1.21 4.51 19.67
N LEU A 201 -0.04 4.95 19.78
CA LEU A 201 -1.24 4.20 19.52
C LEU A 201 -2.00 4.81 18.35
N THR A 202 -2.44 3.97 17.42
CA THR A 202 -3.22 4.36 16.23
C THR A 202 -4.19 3.23 15.84
N ALA A 203 -4.99 3.44 14.81
CA ALA A 203 -5.78 2.41 14.15
C ALA A 203 -4.89 1.52 13.25
N ALA A 204 -5.26 0.25 13.07
CA ALA A 204 -4.56 -0.68 12.19
C ALA A 204 -4.73 -0.29 10.71
N HIS A 205 -5.92 0.14 10.31
CA HIS A 205 -6.19 0.58 8.93
C HIS A 205 -5.35 1.80 8.50
N CYS A 206 -4.77 2.53 9.45
CA CYS A 206 -3.87 3.65 9.16
C CYS A 206 -2.45 3.21 8.77
N VAL A 207 -2.09 1.95 9.03
CA VAL A 207 -0.72 1.42 8.90
C VAL A 207 -0.67 0.06 8.21
N GLU A 208 -1.81 -0.49 7.81
CA GLU A 208 -1.89 -1.70 7.00
C GLU A 208 -1.16 -1.51 5.68
N ASP A 209 -0.46 -2.55 5.23
CA ASP A 209 0.36 -2.59 4.01
C ASP A 209 1.41 -1.48 3.87
N ILE A 210 1.68 -0.74 4.96
CA ILE A 210 2.67 0.33 5.00
C ILE A 210 3.93 -0.16 5.72
N SER A 211 5.02 -0.22 4.95
CA SER A 211 6.35 -0.47 5.49
C SER A 211 6.75 0.66 6.46
N PRO A 212 7.34 0.34 7.65
CA PRO A 212 7.82 1.33 8.62
C PRO A 212 8.78 2.38 8.03
N GLN A 213 9.50 2.03 6.97
CA GLN A 213 10.47 2.92 6.31
C GLN A 213 9.77 4.00 5.46
N LYS A 214 8.52 3.78 5.03
CA LYS A 214 7.71 4.72 4.26
C LYS A 214 6.88 5.66 5.14
N LEU A 215 6.95 5.50 6.46
CA LEU A 215 6.13 6.22 7.41
C LEU A 215 6.98 6.84 8.53
N LYS A 216 6.64 8.06 8.90
CA LYS A 216 7.19 8.79 10.05
C LYS A 216 6.05 9.34 10.89
N VAL A 217 6.37 9.86 12.07
CA VAL A 217 5.37 10.50 12.93
C VAL A 217 5.87 11.82 13.48
N ASN A 218 5.07 12.89 13.38
CA ASN A 218 5.31 14.09 14.18
C ASN A 218 4.55 13.99 15.51
N VAL A 219 5.28 14.02 16.62
CA VAL A 219 4.73 13.80 17.96
C VAL A 219 4.48 15.13 18.65
N GLY A 220 3.31 15.31 19.26
CA GLY A 220 2.91 16.59 19.85
C GLY A 220 2.63 17.65 18.78
N GLU A 221 2.10 17.22 17.64
CA GLU A 221 1.79 18.08 16.50
C GLU A 221 0.55 18.95 16.76
N TYR A 222 0.57 20.17 16.23
CA TYR A 222 -0.53 21.11 16.27
C TYR A 222 -0.86 21.71 14.90
N ASP A 223 0.14 22.01 14.08
CA ASP A 223 -0.02 22.72 12.81
C ASP A 223 0.70 21.97 11.69
N LEU A 224 -0.09 21.35 10.81
CA LEU A 224 0.45 20.49 9.77
C LEU A 224 1.29 21.23 8.71
N SER A 225 1.24 22.57 8.70
CA SER A 225 2.03 23.36 7.77
C SER A 225 3.53 23.46 8.16
N ASP A 226 3.91 23.12 9.41
CA ASP A 226 5.27 23.36 9.91
C ASP A 226 5.99 22.12 10.50
N GLY A 227 5.34 20.96 10.52
CA GLY A 227 5.83 19.82 11.29
C GLY A 227 6.50 18.69 10.53
N ALA A 228 6.33 18.59 9.21
CA ALA A 228 6.76 17.42 8.42
C ALA A 228 8.26 17.13 8.57
N GLU A 229 9.08 18.19 8.62
CA GLU A 229 10.54 18.10 8.72
C GLU A 229 11.03 17.56 10.08
N ASN A 230 10.20 17.66 11.13
CA ASN A 230 10.52 17.20 12.48
C ASN A 230 10.04 15.76 12.75
N ALA A 231 9.47 15.10 11.75
CA ALA A 231 8.89 13.77 11.90
C ALA A 231 9.96 12.72 12.27
N LYS A 232 9.62 11.90 13.27
CA LYS A 232 10.46 10.83 13.82
C LYS A 232 10.31 9.55 13.02
N ALA A 233 11.44 8.85 12.83
CA ALA A 233 11.45 7.56 12.16
C ALA A 233 10.77 6.47 12.99
N ILE A 234 10.00 5.64 12.30
CA ILE A 234 9.37 4.45 12.87
C ILE A 234 10.34 3.28 12.77
N LYS A 235 10.48 2.54 13.87
CA LYS A 235 11.26 1.32 13.94
C LYS A 235 10.40 0.10 13.58
N ARG A 236 9.20 0.01 14.17
CA ARG A 236 8.27 -1.12 14.01
C ARG A 236 6.82 -0.68 14.13
N ILE A 237 5.95 -1.47 13.51
CA ILE A 237 4.51 -1.34 13.58
C ILE A 237 3.97 -2.70 14.01
N TYR A 238 3.17 -2.72 15.08
CA TYR A 238 2.49 -3.92 15.57
C TYR A 238 0.99 -3.73 15.35
N MET A 239 0.42 -4.40 14.36
CA MET A 239 -1.03 -4.48 14.18
C MET A 239 -1.60 -5.64 14.99
N HIS A 240 -2.82 -5.52 15.50
CA HIS A 240 -3.43 -6.62 16.23
C HIS A 240 -3.66 -7.84 15.32
N ALA A 241 -3.27 -9.04 15.78
CA ALA A 241 -3.28 -10.28 14.97
C ALA A 241 -4.67 -10.69 14.43
N ASN A 242 -5.73 -10.21 15.09
CA ASN A 242 -7.12 -10.45 14.74
C ASN A 242 -7.81 -9.23 14.14
N TYR A 243 -7.05 -8.25 13.65
CA TYR A 243 -7.61 -7.17 12.84
C TYR A 243 -8.34 -7.76 11.61
N GLN A 244 -9.57 -7.30 11.35
CA GLN A 244 -10.46 -7.84 10.33
C GLN A 244 -11.06 -6.73 9.47
N LEU A 245 -10.54 -6.59 8.25
CA LEU A 245 -11.07 -5.67 7.23
C LEU A 245 -12.53 -5.99 6.84
N ASP A 246 -12.86 -7.28 6.77
CA ASP A 246 -14.13 -7.79 6.27
C ASP A 246 -15.28 -7.76 7.31
N VAL A 247 -14.96 -7.47 8.58
CA VAL A 247 -15.91 -7.41 9.69
C VAL A 247 -15.91 -6.02 10.33
N GLU A 248 -16.29 -5.00 9.55
CA GLU A 248 -16.41 -3.59 10.01
C GLU A 248 -15.18 -3.12 10.81
N LEU A 249 -13.97 -3.46 10.35
CA LEU A 249 -12.70 -3.06 10.99
C LEU A 249 -12.61 -3.52 12.45
N ASN A 250 -13.00 -4.77 12.75
CA ASN A 250 -12.87 -5.30 14.10
C ASN A 250 -11.40 -5.42 14.53
N ASN A 251 -11.13 -5.11 15.80
CA ASN A 251 -9.77 -5.02 16.37
C ASN A 251 -8.85 -4.04 15.62
N ASP A 252 -9.38 -2.91 15.18
CA ASP A 252 -8.65 -1.85 14.48
C ASP A 252 -7.76 -1.04 15.43
N ILE A 253 -6.60 -1.62 15.76
CA ILE A 253 -5.61 -1.05 16.67
C ILE A 253 -4.20 -1.46 16.24
N ALA A 254 -3.28 -0.50 16.30
CA ALA A 254 -1.87 -0.72 16.08
C ALA A 254 -1.00 0.12 17.03
N LEU A 255 0.18 -0.43 17.35
CA LEU A 255 1.24 0.28 18.05
C LEU A 255 2.36 0.64 17.09
N ILE A 256 2.87 1.86 17.24
CA ILE A 256 4.06 2.33 16.52
C ILE A 256 5.21 2.44 17.54
N GLU A 257 6.32 1.77 17.24
CA GLU A 257 7.59 1.92 17.96
C GLU A 257 8.48 2.90 17.19
N LEU A 258 8.88 4.01 17.82
CA LEU A 258 9.86 4.94 17.27
C LEU A 258 11.28 4.40 17.41
N VAL A 259 12.16 4.80 16.49
CA VAL A 259 13.61 4.52 16.60
C VAL A 259 14.19 5.19 17.84
N ASP A 260 13.84 6.45 18.08
CA ASP A 260 14.30 7.25 19.21
C ASP A 260 13.15 7.62 20.13
N SER A 261 13.38 7.50 21.44
CA SER A 261 12.42 7.99 22.44
C SER A 261 12.23 9.51 22.37
N VAL A 262 11.01 9.94 22.64
CA VAL A 262 10.64 11.35 22.77
C VAL A 262 11.05 11.86 24.14
N THR A 263 11.95 12.85 24.15
CA THR A 263 12.51 13.44 25.38
C THR A 263 12.07 14.88 25.62
N ASN A 264 11.25 15.43 24.72
CA ASN A 264 10.73 16.80 24.87
C ASN A 264 9.72 16.84 26.04
N PRO A 265 10.00 17.58 27.13
CA PRO A 265 9.11 17.61 28.29
C PRO A 265 7.77 18.32 28.04
N ALA A 266 7.62 19.03 26.92
CA ALA A 266 6.34 19.61 26.51
C ALA A 266 5.39 18.56 25.91
N ILE A 267 5.90 17.40 25.52
CA ILE A 267 5.14 16.28 24.98
C ILE A 267 4.92 15.27 26.12
N THR A 268 3.69 15.16 26.61
CA THR A 268 3.34 14.23 27.70
C THR A 268 2.54 13.06 27.17
N ALA A 269 2.75 11.88 27.75
CA ALA A 269 1.98 10.68 27.42
C ALA A 269 0.51 10.80 27.86
N ILE A 270 -0.40 10.24 27.07
CA ILE A 270 -1.77 9.97 27.49
C ILE A 270 -1.87 8.60 28.19
N THR A 271 -2.76 8.46 29.16
CA THR A 271 -3.08 7.16 29.80
C THR A 271 -4.43 6.64 29.31
N LEU A 272 -4.67 5.34 29.47
CA LEU A 272 -5.90 4.69 29.03
C LEU A 272 -6.90 4.57 30.18
N VAL A 273 -8.20 4.64 29.86
CA VAL A 273 -9.27 4.36 30.81
C VAL A 273 -9.44 2.84 30.97
N ASP A 274 -9.65 2.35 32.19
CA ASP A 274 -9.89 0.93 32.43
C ASP A 274 -11.29 0.49 31.93
N LEU A 275 -11.48 -0.82 31.78
CA LEU A 275 -12.70 -1.38 31.19
C LEU A 275 -13.95 -1.13 32.04
N THR A 276 -13.82 -1.16 33.36
CA THR A 276 -14.96 -0.96 34.28
C THR A 276 -15.42 0.50 34.23
N THR A 277 -14.48 1.43 34.30
CA THR A 277 -14.76 2.86 34.18
C THR A 277 -15.31 3.19 32.80
N THR A 278 -14.74 2.64 31.72
CA THR A 278 -15.24 2.80 30.34
C THR A 278 -16.71 2.38 30.22
N ALA A 279 -17.07 1.21 30.77
CA ALA A 279 -18.45 0.73 30.72
C ALA A 279 -19.42 1.64 31.49
N GLN A 280 -19.01 2.15 32.66
CA GLN A 280 -19.83 3.07 33.46
C GLN A 280 -20.02 4.42 32.74
N LEU A 281 -18.96 4.98 32.16
CA LEU A 281 -19.01 6.25 31.43
C LEU A 281 -19.95 6.19 30.22
N ALA A 282 -20.01 5.04 29.54
CA ALA A 282 -20.94 4.80 28.44
C ALA A 282 -22.40 4.77 28.91
N ILE A 283 -22.68 4.11 30.05
CA ILE A 283 -24.02 4.10 30.67
C ILE A 283 -24.46 5.51 31.07
N ASP A 284 -23.51 6.34 31.51
CA ASP A 284 -23.78 7.70 31.97
C ASP A 284 -23.86 8.73 30.82
N ASN A 285 -23.74 8.29 29.56
CA ASN A 285 -23.64 9.15 28.37
C ASN A 285 -22.61 10.27 28.55
N SER A 286 -21.46 9.91 29.13
CA SER A 286 -20.44 10.90 29.51
C SER A 286 -19.91 11.65 28.29
N GLU A 287 -19.63 12.93 28.48
CA GLU A 287 -19.03 13.78 27.45
C GLU A 287 -17.59 13.34 27.18
N VAL A 288 -17.24 13.24 25.91
CA VAL A 288 -15.94 12.84 25.38
C VAL A 288 -15.53 13.79 24.28
N THR A 289 -14.23 13.96 24.07
CA THR A 289 -13.68 14.87 23.06
C THR A 289 -12.92 14.05 22.02
N VAL A 290 -13.18 14.30 20.74
CA VAL A 290 -12.31 13.85 19.64
C VAL A 290 -11.38 15.00 19.27
N VAL A 291 -10.13 14.68 18.96
CA VAL A 291 -9.10 15.65 18.59
C VAL A 291 -8.40 15.19 17.31
N GLY A 292 -8.28 16.08 16.31
CA GLY A 292 -7.67 15.73 15.03
C GLY A 292 -7.63 16.87 14.01
N TRP A 293 -7.30 16.51 12.77
CA TRP A 293 -7.21 17.39 11.59
C TRP A 293 -8.20 16.97 10.51
N GLY A 294 -9.28 16.29 10.89
CA GLY A 294 -10.25 15.79 9.95
C GLY A 294 -11.14 16.84 9.32
N GLY A 295 -11.93 16.37 8.36
CA GLY A 295 -12.87 17.14 7.58
C GLY A 295 -13.76 18.05 8.43
N ARG A 296 -13.92 19.28 7.95
CA ARG A 296 -14.66 20.36 8.61
C ARG A 296 -16.09 20.52 8.15
N GLN A 297 -16.44 19.74 7.13
CA GLN A 297 -17.77 19.73 6.59
C GLN A 297 -18.30 18.31 6.67
N GLY A 298 -19.41 18.16 7.37
CA GLY A 298 -20.12 16.89 7.47
C GLY A 298 -20.82 16.59 6.17
N TYR A 299 -21.16 15.33 6.00
CA TYR A 299 -21.91 14.85 4.87
C TYR A 299 -22.79 13.70 5.33
N ASP A 300 -23.96 13.60 4.70
CA ASP A 300 -24.95 12.59 5.05
C ASP A 300 -24.49 11.20 4.61
N ALA A 301 -25.19 10.18 5.11
CA ALA A 301 -24.84 8.77 4.91
C ALA A 301 -24.88 8.31 3.43
N ASP A 302 -25.57 9.04 2.55
CA ASP A 302 -25.69 8.80 1.11
C ASP A 302 -24.79 9.71 0.26
N SER A 303 -23.92 10.50 0.91
CA SER A 303 -23.11 11.53 0.27
C SER A 303 -21.61 11.21 0.32
N GLY A 304 -20.82 11.84 -0.56
CA GLY A 304 -19.36 11.67 -0.63
C GLY A 304 -18.59 12.55 0.36
N PRO A 305 -17.31 12.24 0.63
CA PRO A 305 -16.47 12.98 1.56
C PRO A 305 -16.23 14.43 1.13
N THR A 306 -15.85 15.27 2.08
CA THR A 306 -15.58 16.69 1.84
C THR A 306 -14.09 16.96 1.59
N SER A 307 -13.77 18.14 1.05
CA SER A 307 -12.39 18.55 0.70
C SER A 307 -11.81 19.58 1.67
N ASP A 308 -12.50 19.88 2.77
CA ASP A 308 -12.09 20.93 3.68
C ASP A 308 -11.42 20.39 4.94
N PHE A 309 -10.09 20.41 4.93
CA PHE A 309 -9.23 19.93 6.02
C PHE A 309 -8.43 21.10 6.62
N PRO A 310 -8.33 21.23 7.96
CA PRO A 310 -7.51 22.25 8.58
C PRO A 310 -6.07 21.79 8.80
N ASP A 311 -5.11 22.69 8.60
CA ASP A 311 -3.72 22.47 9.07
C ASP A 311 -3.63 22.53 10.60
N VAL A 312 -4.45 23.37 11.22
CA VAL A 312 -4.47 23.56 12.68
C VAL A 312 -5.35 22.51 13.35
N LEU A 313 -4.87 21.94 14.46
CA LEU A 313 -5.59 20.94 15.24
C LEU A 313 -6.93 21.46 15.73
N HIS A 314 -7.96 20.61 15.69
CA HIS A 314 -9.31 20.92 16.13
C HIS A 314 -9.81 19.85 17.11
N GLN A 315 -10.90 20.18 17.79
CA GLN A 315 -11.56 19.31 18.76
C GLN A 315 -13.08 19.42 18.68
N VAL A 316 -13.77 18.34 19.04
CA VAL A 316 -15.24 18.30 19.12
C VAL A 316 -15.71 17.40 20.24
N ASP A 317 -16.69 17.88 21.02
CA ASP A 317 -17.30 17.12 22.10
C ASP A 317 -18.51 16.31 21.60
N LEU A 318 -18.57 15.06 22.04
CA LEU A 318 -19.57 14.04 21.76
C LEU A 318 -20.04 13.38 23.06
N GLN A 319 -21.07 12.54 22.99
CA GLN A 319 -21.55 11.72 24.11
C GLN A 319 -21.30 10.24 23.82
N LEU A 320 -20.81 9.51 24.83
CA LEU A 320 -20.67 8.06 24.73
C LEU A 320 -22.04 7.37 24.65
N LEU A 321 -22.04 6.24 23.98
CA LEU A 321 -23.16 5.31 23.92
C LEU A 321 -22.74 3.94 24.43
N THR A 322 -23.67 3.23 25.06
CA THR A 322 -23.54 1.79 25.21
C THR A 322 -23.61 1.11 23.85
N ASN A 323 -23.02 -0.09 23.72
CA ASN A 323 -23.09 -0.83 22.45
C ASN A 323 -24.52 -1.18 22.06
N GLU A 324 -25.42 -1.40 23.03
CA GLU A 324 -26.84 -1.67 22.79
C GLU A 324 -27.56 -0.45 22.19
N GLU A 325 -27.31 0.74 22.73
CA GLU A 325 -27.85 1.99 22.18
C GLU A 325 -27.28 2.26 20.79
N CYS A 326 -25.97 2.10 20.61
CA CYS A 326 -25.33 2.33 19.32
C CYS A 326 -25.87 1.42 18.22
N LYS A 327 -25.97 0.11 18.49
CA LYS A 327 -26.58 -0.86 17.55
C LYS A 327 -28.02 -0.50 17.21
N SER A 328 -28.80 -0.09 18.20
CA SER A 328 -30.20 0.28 18.00
C SER A 328 -30.34 1.51 17.11
N ILE A 329 -29.53 2.55 17.36
CA ILE A 329 -29.53 3.80 16.58
C ILE A 329 -29.08 3.51 15.13
N LEU A 330 -27.94 2.81 14.96
CA LEU A 330 -27.42 2.48 13.64
C LEU A 330 -28.39 1.62 12.82
N ALA A 331 -29.02 0.62 13.44
CA ALA A 331 -30.02 -0.22 12.77
C ALA A 331 -31.26 0.57 12.35
N GLN A 332 -31.74 1.46 13.21
CA GLN A 332 -32.88 2.33 12.89
C GLN A 332 -32.53 3.25 11.72
N SER A 333 -31.46 4.04 11.82
CA SER A 333 -31.07 5.01 10.80
C SER A 333 -30.67 4.35 9.48
N SER A 334 -30.06 3.16 9.53
CA SER A 334 -29.79 2.39 8.31
C SER A 334 -31.07 1.92 7.63
N THR A 335 -32.08 1.48 8.39
CA THR A 335 -33.38 1.08 7.84
C THR A 335 -34.16 2.27 7.25
N GLU A 336 -33.96 3.46 7.81
CA GLU A 336 -34.60 4.69 7.32
C GLU A 336 -33.90 5.26 6.07
N THR A 337 -32.60 5.03 5.92
CA THR A 337 -31.77 5.65 4.87
C THR A 337 -31.48 4.72 3.69
N PHE A 338 -31.22 3.44 3.94
CA PHE A 338 -30.79 2.49 2.92
C PHE A 338 -31.87 1.46 2.58
N GLU A 339 -31.82 0.90 1.37
CA GLU A 339 -32.72 -0.19 1.00
C GLU A 339 -32.41 -1.45 1.82
N GLY A 340 -33.41 -1.93 2.56
CA GLY A 340 -33.29 -3.13 3.38
C GLY A 340 -34.00 -2.99 4.73
N THR A 341 -33.81 -3.97 5.59
CA THR A 341 -34.23 -3.89 7.00
C THR A 341 -33.07 -4.35 7.86
N PHE A 342 -32.57 -3.43 8.67
CA PHE A 342 -31.43 -3.67 9.54
C PHE A 342 -31.92 -3.87 10.97
N THR A 343 -31.35 -4.85 11.67
CA THR A 343 -31.63 -5.10 13.09
C THR A 343 -30.39 -4.81 13.92
N ALA A 344 -30.54 -4.57 15.22
CA ALA A 344 -29.39 -4.36 16.10
C ALA A 344 -28.37 -5.52 16.03
N ASP A 345 -28.86 -6.75 15.82
CA ASP A 345 -28.02 -7.95 15.68
C ASP A 345 -27.28 -8.02 14.34
N SER A 346 -27.73 -7.30 13.30
CA SER A 346 -27.07 -7.25 12.00
C SER A 346 -26.00 -6.16 11.91
N ILE A 347 -25.87 -5.29 12.92
CA ILE A 347 -24.80 -4.29 12.97
C ILE A 347 -23.53 -4.96 13.52
N GLY A 348 -22.43 -4.91 12.76
CA GLY A 348 -21.15 -5.55 13.09
C GLY A 348 -20.36 -4.90 14.24
N LEU A 349 -21.04 -4.31 15.22
CA LEU A 349 -20.42 -3.70 16.39
C LEU A 349 -20.05 -4.77 17.44
N SER A 350 -18.75 -4.97 17.67
CA SER A 350 -18.21 -5.91 18.65
C SER A 350 -17.95 -5.26 20.02
N ASP A 351 -17.61 -6.06 21.03
CA ASP A 351 -17.21 -5.55 22.36
C ASP A 351 -15.86 -4.80 22.33
N ALA A 352 -15.06 -5.01 21.29
CA ALA A 352 -13.83 -4.27 21.04
C ALA A 352 -14.09 -2.84 20.51
N MET A 353 -15.36 -2.48 20.28
CA MET A 353 -15.77 -1.18 19.78
C MET A 353 -16.58 -0.40 20.83
N ILE A 354 -16.60 0.91 20.69
CA ILE A 354 -17.42 1.85 21.47
C ILE A 354 -17.86 2.99 20.56
N CYS A 355 -19.05 3.56 20.80
CA CYS A 355 -19.58 4.63 19.96
C CYS A 355 -19.67 5.96 20.71
N ALA A 356 -19.55 7.05 19.95
CA ALA A 356 -19.84 8.39 20.43
C ALA A 356 -20.61 9.19 19.38
N PHE A 357 -21.54 10.02 19.84
CA PHE A 357 -22.48 10.74 18.97
C PHE A 357 -23.02 12.00 19.65
N ILE A 358 -23.61 12.89 18.86
CA ILE A 358 -24.44 13.99 19.36
C ILE A 358 -25.83 13.88 18.75
N PRO A 359 -26.91 13.82 19.57
CA PRO A 359 -28.28 13.84 19.06
C PRO A 359 -28.53 14.98 18.07
N GLY A 360 -29.02 14.66 16.87
CA GLY A 360 -29.26 15.62 15.79
C GLY A 360 -28.07 15.79 14.83
N GLY A 361 -26.99 15.03 15.01
CA GLY A 361 -25.79 15.10 14.16
C GLY A 361 -25.07 16.45 14.23
N GLY A 362 -24.40 16.81 13.14
CA GLY A 362 -23.67 18.08 12.98
C GLY A 362 -22.38 18.17 13.80
N LYS A 363 -22.02 17.14 14.57
CA LYS A 363 -20.75 16.96 15.26
C LYS A 363 -20.24 15.53 15.15
N GLY A 364 -18.95 15.35 14.89
CA GLY A 364 -18.34 14.02 14.79
C GLY A 364 -16.91 14.05 14.28
N SER A 365 -16.26 12.89 14.32
CA SER A 365 -15.00 12.62 13.60
C SER A 365 -15.28 12.44 12.11
N CYS A 366 -14.41 12.98 11.27
CA CYS A 366 -14.45 12.88 9.81
C CYS A 366 -13.23 12.15 9.25
N GLN A 367 -13.16 12.01 7.93
CA GLN A 367 -11.93 11.66 7.22
C GLN A 367 -10.78 12.53 7.73
N GLY A 368 -9.65 11.90 8.00
CA GLY A 368 -8.47 12.55 8.55
C GLY A 368 -8.36 12.56 10.06
N ASP A 369 -9.42 12.20 10.78
CA ASP A 369 -9.36 11.95 12.23
C ASP A 369 -9.00 10.49 12.56
N SER A 370 -9.01 9.58 11.58
CA SER A 370 -8.71 8.14 11.75
C SER A 370 -7.44 7.90 12.56
N GLY A 371 -7.44 6.91 13.46
CA GLY A 371 -6.32 6.65 14.36
C GLY A 371 -6.13 7.68 15.48
N GLY A 372 -6.77 8.84 15.40
CA GLY A 372 -6.77 9.86 16.45
C GLY A 372 -7.48 9.40 17.73
N PRO A 373 -7.23 10.08 18.87
CA PRO A 373 -7.78 9.66 20.15
C PRO A 373 -9.19 10.21 20.41
N LEU A 374 -10.06 9.35 20.96
CA LEU A 374 -11.26 9.76 21.69
C LEU A 374 -10.89 9.82 23.18
N ILE A 375 -10.99 11.00 23.79
CA ILE A 375 -10.50 11.29 25.14
C ILE A 375 -11.61 11.75 26.08
N ILE A 376 -11.37 11.56 27.38
CA ILE A 376 -12.25 12.04 28.45
C ILE A 376 -11.42 12.61 29.59
N ASN A 377 -11.92 13.66 30.23
CA ASN A 377 -11.33 14.18 31.45
C ASN A 377 -11.95 13.48 32.66
N THR A 378 -11.19 12.58 33.29
CA THR A 378 -11.61 11.91 34.51
C THR A 378 -11.11 12.66 35.75
N ASN A 379 -11.38 12.13 36.94
CA ASN A 379 -10.79 12.68 38.17
C ASN A 379 -9.25 12.52 38.22
N GLU A 380 -8.66 11.76 37.30
CA GLU A 380 -7.22 11.51 37.18
C GLU A 380 -6.56 12.35 36.06
N GLY A 381 -7.35 13.15 35.34
CA GLY A 381 -6.92 13.96 34.21
C GLY A 381 -7.45 13.42 32.87
N TRP A 382 -6.88 13.91 31.77
CA TRP A 382 -7.24 13.45 30.43
C TRP A 382 -6.72 12.04 30.17
N GLN A 383 -7.62 11.17 29.73
CA GLN A 383 -7.35 9.76 29.42
C GLN A 383 -8.02 9.39 28.10
N GLN A 384 -7.45 8.41 27.40
CA GLN A 384 -7.98 7.91 26.13
C GLN A 384 -8.90 6.70 26.36
N ILE A 385 -10.11 6.78 25.81
CA ILE A 385 -11.15 5.75 25.88
C ILE A 385 -11.38 5.06 24.52
N GLY A 386 -10.99 5.73 23.42
CA GLY A 386 -11.16 5.18 22.08
C GLY A 386 -10.12 5.65 21.06
N ILE A 387 -10.14 5.00 19.90
CA ILE A 387 -9.36 5.34 18.70
C ILE A 387 -10.35 5.52 17.55
N VAL A 388 -10.29 6.62 16.80
CA VAL A 388 -11.18 6.83 15.64
C VAL A 388 -10.98 5.69 14.63
N SER A 389 -12.05 4.98 14.28
CA SER A 389 -11.99 3.79 13.41
C SER A 389 -12.88 3.96 12.17
N TRP A 390 -14.21 4.03 12.33
CA TRP A 390 -15.13 4.13 11.20
C TRP A 390 -16.46 4.81 11.52
N GLY A 391 -17.25 5.09 10.50
CA GLY A 391 -18.59 5.65 10.59
C GLY A 391 -19.32 5.61 9.25
N ILE A 392 -20.61 5.96 9.25
CA ILE A 392 -21.44 6.10 8.04
C ILE A 392 -21.82 7.57 7.90
N GLY A 393 -21.44 8.20 6.79
CA GLY A 393 -21.41 9.66 6.70
C GLY A 393 -20.35 10.27 7.62
N CYS A 394 -20.30 11.60 7.70
CA CYS A 394 -19.58 12.28 8.77
C CYS A 394 -20.48 13.28 9.47
N ALA A 395 -20.59 13.11 10.80
CA ALA A 395 -21.47 13.89 11.64
C ALA A 395 -22.94 13.85 11.15
N ALA A 396 -23.33 12.79 10.45
CA ALA A 396 -24.68 12.58 9.97
C ALA A 396 -25.61 12.28 11.16
N ASP A 397 -26.84 12.79 11.11
CA ASP A 397 -27.83 12.50 12.14
C ASP A 397 -28.19 11.01 12.13
N GLY A 398 -28.28 10.40 13.32
CA GLY A 398 -28.58 8.97 13.46
C GLY A 398 -27.43 8.01 13.13
N PHE A 399 -26.24 8.50 12.76
CA PHE A 399 -25.08 7.65 12.48
C PHE A 399 -23.91 7.97 13.44
N PRO A 400 -23.88 7.35 14.63
CA PRO A 400 -22.76 7.44 15.57
C PRO A 400 -21.42 7.08 14.93
N GLY A 401 -20.36 7.78 15.34
CA GLY A 401 -18.99 7.36 15.04
C GLY A 401 -18.62 6.14 15.89
N VAL A 402 -17.84 5.23 15.31
CA VAL A 402 -17.36 4.01 15.96
C VAL A 402 -15.86 4.11 16.18
N TYR A 403 -15.46 3.75 17.40
CA TYR A 403 -14.11 3.87 17.89
C TYR A 403 -13.64 2.52 18.46
N THR A 404 -12.37 2.18 18.28
CA THR A 404 -11.80 1.02 18.96
C THR A 404 -11.72 1.29 20.46
N ARG A 405 -12.28 0.40 21.29
CA ARG A 405 -12.35 0.51 22.74
C ARG A 405 -11.00 0.16 23.36
N THR A 406 -10.18 1.17 23.68
CA THR A 406 -8.79 0.99 24.14
C THR A 406 -8.67 0.07 25.35
N ALA A 407 -9.63 0.13 26.28
CA ALA A 407 -9.62 -0.64 27.51
C ALA A 407 -9.55 -2.16 27.29
N VAL A 408 -10.14 -2.68 26.20
CA VAL A 408 -10.13 -4.11 25.84
C VAL A 408 -8.72 -4.59 25.45
N PHE A 409 -7.86 -3.67 24.99
CA PHE A 409 -6.53 -3.97 24.48
C PHE A 409 -5.42 -3.62 25.47
N SER A 410 -5.74 -3.31 26.74
CA SER A 410 -4.75 -2.90 27.75
C SER A 410 -3.66 -3.96 27.94
N ASP A 411 -4.05 -5.23 27.97
CA ASP A 411 -3.11 -6.35 28.12
C ASP A 411 -2.22 -6.49 26.88
N TRP A 412 -2.81 -6.46 25.67
CA TRP A 412 -2.08 -6.49 24.41
C TRP A 412 -1.07 -5.34 24.27
N ILE A 413 -1.47 -4.13 24.66
CA ILE A 413 -0.57 -2.96 24.68
C ILE A 413 0.58 -3.21 25.66
N ASN A 414 0.31 -3.74 26.84
CA ASN A 414 1.33 -4.00 27.84
C ASN A 414 2.30 -5.13 27.43
N GLU A 415 1.79 -6.22 26.83
CA GLU A 415 2.57 -7.33 26.30
C GLU A 415 3.64 -6.86 25.29
N ILE A 416 3.29 -5.90 24.44
CA ILE A 416 4.21 -5.36 23.43
C ILE A 416 5.11 -4.29 24.05
N THR A 417 4.55 -3.33 24.79
CA THR A 417 5.29 -2.13 25.22
C THR A 417 6.22 -2.36 26.41
N ASN A 418 5.90 -3.33 27.28
CA ASN A 418 6.66 -3.65 28.51
C ASN A 418 6.99 -5.15 28.65
N GLY A 419 6.54 -6.00 27.72
CA GLY A 419 6.71 -7.45 27.78
C GLY A 419 7.63 -8.01 26.70
N ILE A 420 7.35 -9.25 26.30
CA ILE A 420 7.99 -9.88 25.13
C ILE A 420 7.11 -9.63 23.90
N ALA A 421 7.58 -8.75 23.02
CA ALA A 421 6.94 -8.42 21.75
C ALA A 421 7.40 -9.38 20.64
N ILE A 422 6.47 -9.79 19.80
CA ILE A 422 6.71 -10.46 18.51
C ILE A 422 5.78 -9.83 17.45
N ASP A 423 6.20 -9.84 16.19
CA ASP A 423 5.33 -9.50 15.08
C ASP A 423 4.05 -10.34 15.15
N GLN A 424 2.90 -9.66 15.19
CA GLN A 424 1.63 -10.27 15.57
C GLN A 424 1.02 -11.15 14.47
N PHE A 425 1.46 -10.96 13.23
CA PHE A 425 0.95 -11.67 12.06
C PHE A 425 2.07 -11.93 11.06
N PHE A 426 2.12 -13.14 10.51
CA PHE A 426 3.02 -13.49 9.41
C PHE A 426 2.33 -14.43 8.43
N ASP A 427 2.37 -14.08 7.15
CA ASP A 427 1.83 -14.90 6.07
C ASP A 427 2.98 -15.48 5.24
N PHE A 428 3.08 -16.81 5.19
CA PHE A 428 3.98 -17.51 4.27
C PHE A 428 3.49 -17.45 2.83
N THR A 429 2.32 -16.85 2.58
CA THR A 429 1.65 -16.68 1.29
C THR A 429 1.35 -18.05 0.63
N ILE A 430 1.25 -18.06 -0.69
CA ILE A 430 0.95 -19.26 -1.48
C ILE A 430 2.24 -20.05 -1.68
N GLN A 431 2.20 -21.34 -1.33
CA GLN A 431 3.32 -22.26 -1.41
C GLN A 431 3.00 -23.47 -2.28
N ALA A 432 3.96 -23.86 -3.10
CA ALA A 432 3.90 -25.11 -3.83
C ALA A 432 4.01 -26.30 -2.87
N LYS A 433 3.18 -27.33 -3.06
CA LYS A 433 3.25 -28.56 -2.27
C LYS A 433 4.67 -29.16 -2.28
N GLU A 434 5.09 -29.69 -1.14
CA GLU A 434 6.41 -30.30 -0.88
C GLU A 434 7.58 -29.30 -0.90
N LYS A 435 7.29 -28.00 -0.90
CA LYS A 435 8.28 -26.95 -0.60
C LYS A 435 8.25 -26.62 0.89
N ALA A 436 9.43 -26.48 1.46
CA ALA A 436 9.59 -25.96 2.81
C ALA A 436 10.04 -24.50 2.73
N GLN A 437 9.47 -23.66 3.58
CA GLN A 437 9.85 -22.26 3.74
C GLN A 437 10.34 -21.99 5.15
N SER A 438 11.20 -20.99 5.29
CA SER A 438 11.72 -20.53 6.57
C SER A 438 11.77 -19.01 6.55
N SER A 439 11.33 -18.40 7.64
CA SER A 439 11.40 -16.97 7.89
C SER A 439 11.83 -16.72 9.33
N GLU A 440 12.32 -15.51 9.62
CA GLU A 440 12.72 -15.11 10.96
C GLU A 440 11.76 -14.04 11.48
N LEU A 441 11.09 -14.33 12.61
CA LEU A 441 10.29 -13.34 13.33
C LEU A 441 11.13 -12.69 14.41
N GLU A 442 11.06 -11.36 14.52
CA GLU A 442 11.78 -10.64 15.55
C GLU A 442 11.04 -10.71 16.89
N ILE A 443 11.74 -11.15 17.93
CA ILE A 443 11.28 -11.11 19.32
C ILE A 443 12.07 -10.03 20.06
N VAL A 444 11.37 -9.19 20.81
CA VAL A 444 11.98 -8.11 21.60
C VAL A 444 11.55 -8.22 23.05
N ASN A 445 12.50 -8.20 23.97
CA ASN A 445 12.20 -8.06 25.39
C ASN A 445 12.18 -6.57 25.78
N ASN A 446 11.00 -5.97 25.79
CA ASN A 446 10.80 -4.58 26.21
C ASN A 446 10.69 -4.42 27.74
N SER A 447 10.79 -5.51 28.51
CA SER A 447 10.80 -5.45 29.97
C SER A 447 12.16 -5.04 30.53
N GLU A 448 12.19 -4.69 31.81
CA GLU A 448 13.42 -4.38 32.56
C GLU A 448 14.16 -5.63 33.06
N LEU A 449 13.61 -6.83 32.84
CA LEU A 449 14.08 -8.08 33.41
C LEU A 449 14.52 -9.06 32.32
N SER A 450 15.49 -9.92 32.64
CA SER A 450 15.86 -11.05 31.76
C SER A 450 14.99 -12.26 32.08
N THR A 451 14.67 -13.08 31.09
CA THR A 451 13.82 -14.27 31.27
C THR A 451 14.18 -15.39 30.33
N ASN A 452 13.82 -16.62 30.70
CA ASN A 452 13.82 -17.74 29.79
C ASN A 452 12.46 -17.88 29.11
N LEU A 453 12.49 -18.10 27.80
CA LEU A 453 11.32 -18.24 26.97
C LEU A 453 11.08 -19.70 26.60
N THR A 454 9.81 -20.07 26.56
CA THR A 454 9.34 -21.31 25.94
C THR A 454 8.35 -20.97 24.84
N PHE A 455 8.44 -21.70 23.73
CA PHE A 455 7.61 -21.48 22.55
C PHE A 455 6.75 -22.71 22.28
N THR A 456 5.48 -22.49 21.97
CA THR A 456 4.57 -23.54 21.53
C THR A 456 3.80 -23.08 20.32
N ILE A 457 3.47 -24.02 19.43
CA ILE A 457 2.57 -23.79 18.31
C ILE A 457 1.22 -24.40 18.68
N ASP A 458 0.17 -23.59 18.60
CA ASP A 458 -1.21 -24.02 18.73
C ASP A 458 -1.93 -23.86 17.38
N GLY A 459 -2.25 -24.98 16.73
CA GLY A 459 -2.83 -25.02 15.39
C GLY A 459 -2.20 -26.08 14.50
N ASP A 460 -2.00 -25.75 13.23
CA ASP A 460 -1.50 -26.68 12.23
C ASP A 460 -0.06 -27.16 12.52
N VAL A 461 0.17 -28.47 12.32
CA VAL A 461 1.44 -29.15 12.59
C VAL A 461 2.51 -28.91 11.51
N ASN A 462 2.12 -28.32 10.38
CA ASN A 462 3.02 -27.96 9.29
C ASN A 462 3.93 -26.78 9.65
N PHE A 463 3.61 -26.05 10.73
CA PHE A 463 4.48 -25.03 11.27
C PHE A 463 5.41 -25.61 12.33
N THR A 464 6.67 -25.18 12.30
CA THR A 464 7.66 -25.50 13.35
C THR A 464 8.50 -24.29 13.71
N ILE A 465 9.09 -24.29 14.91
CA ILE A 465 9.96 -23.22 15.40
C ILE A 465 11.31 -23.82 15.77
N THR A 466 12.40 -23.10 15.47
CA THR A 466 13.75 -23.45 15.94
C THR A 466 14.21 -22.45 17.01
N SER A 467 13.83 -22.68 18.27
CA SER A 467 13.99 -21.68 19.34
C SER A 467 15.29 -21.75 20.15
N ASP A 468 16.21 -22.66 19.84
CA ASP A 468 17.37 -22.96 20.69
C ASP A 468 18.19 -21.72 21.11
N HIS A 469 18.21 -20.69 20.26
CA HIS A 469 18.95 -19.44 20.48
C HIS A 469 18.10 -18.30 21.08
N CYS A 470 16.77 -18.46 21.18
CA CYS A 470 15.84 -17.49 21.79
C CYS A 470 15.30 -17.95 23.15
N ASN A 471 15.75 -19.10 23.67
CA ASN A 471 15.29 -19.65 24.96
C ASN A 471 15.63 -18.77 26.16
N SER A 472 16.51 -17.77 26.02
CA SER A 472 16.79 -16.76 27.04
C SER A 472 17.02 -15.42 26.38
N ILE A 473 16.36 -14.38 26.89
CA ILE A 473 16.45 -13.03 26.32
C ILE A 473 16.69 -12.02 27.45
N ALA A 474 17.74 -11.21 27.28
CA ALA A 474 18.07 -10.15 28.22
C ALA A 474 17.10 -8.96 28.08
N ALA A 475 16.99 -8.14 29.12
CA ALA A 475 16.23 -6.89 29.07
C ALA A 475 16.70 -5.99 27.91
N GLY A 476 15.77 -5.49 27.10
CA GLY A 476 16.05 -4.67 25.92
C GLY A 476 16.68 -5.40 24.73
N ALA A 477 16.87 -6.72 24.81
CA ALA A 477 17.48 -7.50 23.74
C ALA A 477 16.45 -7.92 22.68
N THR A 478 16.96 -8.16 21.48
CA THR A 478 16.25 -8.75 20.34
C THR A 478 16.75 -10.17 20.10
N CYS A 479 15.86 -11.08 19.71
CA CYS A 479 16.19 -12.39 19.15
C CYS A 479 15.45 -12.59 17.81
N LEU A 480 16.08 -13.28 16.86
CA LEU A 480 15.44 -13.70 15.62
C LEU A 480 15.00 -15.15 15.79
N LEU A 481 13.69 -15.39 15.70
CA LEU A 481 13.07 -16.70 15.86
C LEU A 481 12.80 -17.31 14.47
N PRO A 482 13.54 -18.34 14.06
CA PRO A 482 13.21 -19.08 12.84
C PRO A 482 11.88 -19.82 12.99
N VAL A 483 10.94 -19.48 12.12
CA VAL A 483 9.65 -20.13 11.93
C VAL A 483 9.70 -20.81 10.57
N ASN A 484 9.35 -22.09 10.53
CA ASN A 484 9.34 -22.87 9.30
C ASN A 484 7.93 -23.32 8.98
N TYR A 485 7.64 -23.41 7.69
CA TYR A 485 6.42 -23.96 7.17
C TYR A 485 6.76 -25.09 6.18
N ASP A 486 6.24 -26.29 6.43
CA ASP A 486 6.34 -27.43 5.51
C ASP A 486 5.03 -27.58 4.74
N ALA A 487 5.02 -27.29 3.44
CA ALA A 487 3.84 -27.33 2.58
C ALA A 487 3.44 -28.78 2.21
N ALA A 488 3.25 -29.64 3.21
CA ALA A 488 3.02 -31.07 3.04
C ALA A 488 1.58 -31.41 2.62
N GLU A 489 0.61 -30.67 3.16
CA GLU A 489 -0.83 -30.84 2.89
C GLU A 489 -1.37 -29.66 2.08
N ILE A 490 -2.36 -29.92 1.21
CA ILE A 490 -3.00 -28.90 0.36
C ILE A 490 -4.09 -28.19 1.17
N GLY A 491 -4.21 -26.88 1.02
CA GLY A 491 -5.25 -26.07 1.65
C GLY A 491 -4.68 -24.88 2.41
N ASN A 492 -5.54 -24.25 3.21
CA ASN A 492 -5.16 -23.14 4.08
C ASN A 492 -4.72 -23.69 5.45
N HIS A 493 -3.58 -23.19 5.93
CA HIS A 493 -2.98 -23.59 7.19
C HIS A 493 -2.87 -22.38 8.10
N SER A 494 -3.14 -22.56 9.39
CA SER A 494 -2.98 -21.50 10.38
C SER A 494 -2.56 -22.08 11.74
N ALA A 495 -1.72 -21.34 12.45
CA ALA A 495 -1.38 -21.59 13.83
C ALA A 495 -1.10 -20.30 14.58
N ASN A 496 -1.03 -20.38 15.90
CA ASN A 496 -0.55 -19.33 16.77
C ASN A 496 0.78 -19.74 17.42
N ILE A 497 1.77 -18.88 17.33
CA ILE A 497 2.99 -18.95 18.14
C ILE A 497 2.66 -18.36 19.50
N ILE A 498 2.74 -19.18 20.54
CA ILE A 498 2.55 -18.78 21.93
C ILE A 498 3.92 -18.73 22.59
N ILE A 499 4.24 -17.57 23.15
CA ILE A 499 5.43 -17.33 23.95
C ILE A 499 5.02 -17.43 25.42
N ALA A 500 5.83 -18.10 26.23
CA ALA A 500 5.70 -18.05 27.68
C ALA A 500 7.04 -17.72 28.32
N SER A 501 6.97 -16.95 29.41
CA SER A 501 8.09 -16.51 30.22
C SER A 501 8.12 -17.31 31.53
N ASP A 502 9.31 -17.69 32.00
CA ASP A 502 9.48 -18.27 33.33
C ASP A 502 9.34 -17.25 34.47
N ASN A 503 9.22 -15.97 34.13
CA ASN A 503 8.96 -14.86 35.03
C ASN A 503 7.53 -14.35 34.86
N SER A 504 6.70 -14.51 35.89
CA SER A 504 5.29 -14.11 35.89
C SER A 504 5.05 -12.60 35.86
N GLU A 505 6.08 -11.77 36.06
CA GLU A 505 5.99 -10.31 35.95
C GLU A 505 6.12 -9.83 34.50
N ILE A 506 6.59 -10.69 33.59
CA ILE A 506 6.77 -10.35 32.17
C ILE A 506 5.58 -10.91 31.39
N ALA A 507 4.79 -10.00 30.83
CA ALA A 507 3.74 -10.35 29.88
C ALA A 507 4.35 -10.78 28.54
N THR A 508 3.69 -11.68 27.83
CA THR A 508 4.19 -12.27 26.58
C THR A 508 3.11 -12.19 25.51
N SER A 509 3.47 -11.66 24.35
CA SER A 509 2.58 -11.61 23.19
C SER A 509 2.60 -12.92 22.39
N SER A 510 1.71 -13.03 21.41
CA SER A 510 1.60 -14.14 20.47
C SER A 510 1.65 -13.66 19.02
N ALA A 511 1.86 -14.58 18.08
CA ALA A 511 1.82 -14.30 16.65
C ALA A 511 0.90 -15.28 15.94
N LYS A 512 0.01 -14.78 15.07
CA LYS A 512 -0.76 -15.62 14.14
C LYS A 512 0.08 -15.84 12.89
N ILE A 513 0.24 -17.11 12.50
CA ILE A 513 0.91 -17.48 11.26
C ILE A 513 -0.06 -18.20 10.34
N ILE A 514 -0.02 -17.86 9.05
CA ILE A 514 -0.85 -18.48 8.02
C ILE A 514 -0.02 -18.85 6.78
N ALA A 515 -0.56 -19.77 5.98
CA ALA A 515 -0.01 -20.18 4.70
C ALA A 515 -1.10 -20.83 3.85
N GLN A 516 -0.92 -20.87 2.52
CA GLN A 516 -1.77 -21.65 1.63
C GLN A 516 -0.93 -22.58 0.76
N THR A 517 -1.17 -23.89 0.82
CA THR A 517 -0.51 -24.85 -0.08
C THR A 517 -1.37 -25.18 -1.27
N ILE A 518 -0.80 -25.12 -2.48
CA ILE A 518 -1.46 -25.50 -3.73
C ILE A 518 -0.83 -26.74 -4.39
N ALA A 519 -1.65 -27.50 -5.11
CA ALA A 519 -1.30 -28.82 -5.62
C ALA A 519 -0.54 -28.74 -6.96
N LEU A 520 0.31 -29.74 -7.26
CA LEU A 520 0.94 -29.86 -8.57
C LEU A 520 -0.12 -30.09 -9.67
N ALA A 521 -0.14 -29.23 -10.69
CA ALA A 521 -1.08 -29.25 -11.80
C ALA A 521 -0.40 -29.66 -13.12
N SER A 522 0.25 -30.82 -13.11
CA SER A 522 1.10 -31.30 -14.23
C SER A 522 0.38 -31.46 -15.57
N ASN A 523 -0.95 -31.51 -15.59
CA ASN A 523 -1.76 -31.59 -16.80
C ASN A 523 -1.91 -30.24 -17.52
N ILE A 524 -1.77 -29.11 -16.84
CA ILE A 524 -1.95 -27.75 -17.39
C ILE A 524 -0.97 -27.47 -18.54
N LYS A 525 0.29 -27.91 -18.40
CA LYS A 525 1.31 -27.75 -19.45
C LYS A 525 0.93 -28.33 -20.81
N ASN A 526 -0.01 -29.28 -20.86
CA ASN A 526 -0.43 -29.91 -22.11
C ASN A 526 -1.21 -28.94 -23.02
N GLN A 527 -1.80 -27.87 -22.47
CA GLN A 527 -2.59 -26.87 -23.18
C GLN A 527 -1.79 -25.60 -23.51
N LEU A 528 -0.79 -25.26 -22.69
CA LEU A 528 -0.15 -23.93 -22.70
C LEU A 528 1.03 -23.76 -23.67
N SER A 529 1.14 -24.59 -24.69
CA SER A 529 2.14 -24.52 -25.78
C SER A 529 3.64 -24.61 -25.39
N SER A 530 3.99 -24.48 -24.11
CA SER A 530 5.35 -24.66 -23.61
C SER A 530 5.67 -26.15 -23.39
N ALA A 531 6.39 -26.74 -24.34
CA ALA A 531 7.17 -27.96 -24.11
C ALA A 531 8.40 -27.69 -23.22
N ASP A 532 8.36 -26.62 -22.42
CA ASP A 532 9.47 -26.16 -21.63
C ASP A 532 9.46 -26.87 -20.27
N ASP A 533 10.39 -27.82 -20.11
CA ASP A 533 10.59 -28.55 -18.87
C ASP A 533 11.07 -27.65 -17.72
N ALA A 534 11.38 -26.37 -17.98
CA ALA A 534 11.71 -25.38 -16.94
C ALA A 534 10.50 -24.91 -16.13
N LEU A 535 9.26 -25.07 -16.64
CA LEU A 535 8.05 -24.60 -15.98
C LEU A 535 7.37 -25.71 -15.17
N THR A 536 7.23 -25.49 -13.86
CA THR A 536 6.46 -26.39 -12.97
C THR A 536 5.19 -25.70 -12.50
N TRP A 537 4.04 -26.29 -12.85
CA TRP A 537 2.70 -25.71 -12.65
C TRP A 537 2.01 -26.26 -11.41
N TYR A 538 1.34 -25.37 -10.69
CA TYR A 538 0.55 -25.63 -9.51
C TYR A 538 -0.82 -24.94 -9.62
N SER A 539 -1.84 -25.49 -8.96
CA SER A 539 -3.20 -24.95 -9.00
C SER A 539 -3.94 -25.26 -7.70
N GLY A 540 -4.83 -24.35 -7.29
CA GLY A 540 -5.64 -24.45 -6.08
C GLY A 540 -6.60 -23.27 -5.95
N GLY A 541 -7.04 -22.96 -4.73
CA GLY A 541 -7.95 -21.85 -4.46
C GLY A 541 -8.62 -21.99 -3.10
N SER A 542 -9.79 -21.37 -2.93
CA SER A 542 -10.57 -21.42 -1.69
C SER A 542 -10.98 -22.84 -1.30
N ASP A 543 -11.29 -23.69 -2.28
CA ASP A 543 -11.56 -25.10 -2.08
C ASP A 543 -10.92 -26.00 -3.16
N ASN A 544 -11.24 -27.30 -3.12
CA ASN A 544 -10.70 -28.28 -4.08
C ASN A 544 -11.28 -28.15 -5.51
N ASN A 545 -12.38 -27.41 -5.69
CA ASN A 545 -13.03 -27.15 -6.98
C ASN A 545 -12.61 -25.80 -7.56
N SER A 546 -12.06 -24.91 -6.74
CA SER A 546 -11.54 -23.61 -7.17
C SER A 546 -10.27 -23.70 -8.02
N ALA A 547 -9.64 -24.87 -8.16
CA ALA A 547 -8.42 -25.04 -8.95
C ALA A 547 -8.66 -24.75 -10.45
N TRP A 548 -7.73 -24.03 -11.06
CA TRP A 548 -7.67 -23.87 -12.52
C TRP A 548 -7.60 -25.22 -13.24
N GLN A 549 -8.27 -25.29 -14.38
CA GLN A 549 -8.47 -26.50 -15.16
C GLN A 549 -8.16 -26.27 -16.65
N LEU A 550 -8.11 -27.36 -17.42
CA LEU A 550 -7.94 -27.27 -18.87
C LEU A 550 -9.22 -26.73 -19.50
N ASP A 551 -9.09 -25.77 -20.40
CA ASP A 551 -10.20 -25.37 -21.25
C ASP A 551 -10.41 -26.42 -22.35
N ASN A 552 -11.63 -26.93 -22.50
CA ASN A 552 -11.95 -27.92 -23.52
C ASN A 552 -12.42 -27.29 -24.85
N THR A 553 -12.53 -25.97 -24.90
CA THR A 553 -13.05 -25.20 -26.05
C THR A 553 -11.94 -24.55 -26.87
N GLU A 554 -10.82 -24.21 -26.23
CA GLU A 554 -9.64 -23.64 -26.88
C GLU A 554 -8.33 -24.10 -26.21
N ALA A 555 -7.19 -23.69 -26.76
CA ALA A 555 -5.85 -24.04 -26.27
C ALA A 555 -5.44 -23.15 -25.07
N ALA A 556 -6.18 -23.26 -23.96
CA ALA A 556 -6.04 -22.41 -22.79
C ALA A 556 -6.25 -23.20 -21.48
N ILE A 557 -6.00 -22.53 -20.36
CA ILE A 557 -6.55 -22.89 -19.05
C ILE A 557 -7.58 -21.87 -18.62
N VAL A 558 -8.52 -22.32 -17.78
CA VAL A 558 -9.60 -21.51 -17.23
C VAL A 558 -9.63 -21.65 -15.71
N SER A 559 -10.02 -20.59 -15.01
CA SER A 559 -10.23 -20.59 -13.56
C SER A 559 -11.24 -21.67 -13.13
N GLY A 560 -11.15 -22.07 -11.86
CA GLY A 560 -12.18 -22.88 -11.23
C GLY A 560 -13.46 -22.08 -11.00
N SER A 561 -14.58 -22.78 -10.84
CA SER A 561 -15.84 -22.14 -10.43
C SER A 561 -15.74 -21.75 -8.96
N ILE A 562 -15.90 -20.46 -8.68
CA ILE A 562 -15.78 -19.86 -7.35
C ILE A 562 -16.99 -18.96 -7.07
N GLY A 563 -17.38 -18.87 -5.80
CA GLY A 563 -18.39 -17.92 -5.32
C GLY A 563 -17.80 -16.61 -4.81
N ASP A 564 -18.65 -15.78 -4.21
CA ASP A 564 -18.26 -14.49 -3.63
C ASP A 564 -17.19 -14.65 -2.54
N LYS A 565 -16.21 -13.74 -2.52
CA LYS A 565 -15.02 -13.78 -1.65
C LYS A 565 -14.18 -15.06 -1.78
N GLU A 566 -14.39 -15.84 -2.83
CA GLU A 566 -13.54 -16.99 -3.12
C GLU A 566 -12.51 -16.65 -4.19
N LYS A 567 -11.45 -17.47 -4.27
CA LYS A 567 -10.35 -17.28 -5.21
C LYS A 567 -9.94 -18.57 -5.88
N SER A 568 -9.53 -18.46 -7.14
CA SER A 568 -8.98 -19.50 -7.99
C SER A 568 -7.53 -19.16 -8.36
N ILE A 569 -6.59 -20.04 -8.02
CA ILE A 569 -5.16 -19.75 -8.06
C ILE A 569 -4.47 -20.71 -9.03
N VAL A 570 -3.63 -20.17 -9.91
CA VAL A 570 -2.64 -20.94 -10.68
C VAL A 570 -1.28 -20.29 -10.51
N MET A 571 -0.26 -21.11 -10.30
CA MET A 571 1.11 -20.66 -10.10
C MET A 571 2.05 -21.47 -10.99
N VAL A 572 3.03 -20.78 -11.56
CA VAL A 572 4.18 -21.43 -12.21
C VAL A 572 5.45 -21.06 -11.47
N THR A 573 6.29 -22.05 -11.24
CA THR A 573 7.65 -21.86 -10.74
C THR A 573 8.62 -22.06 -11.90
N LEU A 574 9.60 -21.17 -12.02
CA LEU A 574 10.65 -21.22 -13.04
C LEU A 574 12.01 -20.86 -12.44
N ALA A 575 13.08 -21.28 -13.09
CA ALA A 575 14.44 -20.97 -12.67
C ALA A 575 15.28 -20.45 -13.84
N GLY A 576 15.99 -19.34 -13.61
CA GLY A 576 16.90 -18.72 -14.57
C GLY A 576 16.51 -17.30 -14.96
N GLU A 577 17.46 -16.60 -15.56
CA GLU A 577 17.27 -15.26 -16.13
C GLU A 577 16.56 -15.36 -17.48
N GLY A 578 15.54 -14.53 -17.72
CA GLY A 578 14.70 -14.66 -18.91
C GLY A 578 13.49 -13.74 -18.90
N GLU A 579 12.62 -13.94 -19.87
CA GLU A 579 11.28 -13.32 -19.94
C GLU A 579 10.20 -14.40 -20.03
N LEU A 580 9.07 -14.19 -19.36
CA LEU A 580 7.87 -15.01 -19.45
C LEU A 580 6.78 -14.18 -20.11
N SER A 581 6.40 -14.56 -21.33
CA SER A 581 5.29 -13.95 -22.06
C SER A 581 4.06 -14.85 -21.98
N PHE A 582 2.88 -14.26 -21.82
CA PHE A 582 1.62 -15.00 -21.81
C PHE A 582 0.46 -14.13 -22.32
N GLU A 583 -0.64 -14.80 -22.64
CA GLU A 583 -1.93 -14.16 -22.92
C GLU A 583 -2.90 -14.46 -21.79
N TRP A 584 -3.65 -13.47 -21.35
CA TRP A 584 -4.64 -13.59 -20.28
C TRP A 584 -5.89 -12.78 -20.59
N SER A 585 -7.03 -13.25 -20.10
CA SER A 585 -8.34 -12.62 -20.26
C SER A 585 -9.19 -12.85 -19.02
N VAL A 586 -10.16 -11.96 -18.81
CA VAL A 586 -11.18 -12.11 -17.78
C VAL A 586 -12.53 -11.76 -18.39
N SER A 587 -13.55 -12.53 -18.04
CA SER A 587 -14.95 -12.22 -18.33
C SER A 587 -15.64 -12.12 -16.99
N SER A 588 -15.88 -10.89 -16.55
CA SER A 588 -16.50 -10.58 -15.28
C SER A 588 -17.16 -9.20 -15.31
N GLU A 589 -17.80 -8.83 -14.21
CA GLU A 589 -18.31 -7.48 -14.01
C GLU A 589 -17.18 -6.45 -13.84
N GLU A 590 -17.40 -5.26 -14.40
CA GLU A 590 -16.47 -4.12 -14.32
C GLU A 590 -16.99 -3.10 -13.29
N ASN A 591 -16.12 -2.67 -12.37
CA ASN A 591 -16.44 -1.51 -11.53
C ASN A 591 -16.22 -0.21 -12.31
N THR A 592 -17.23 0.21 -13.08
CA THR A 592 -17.14 1.45 -13.88
C THR A 592 -17.09 2.73 -13.03
N ASP A 593 -17.53 2.65 -11.78
CA ASP A 593 -17.57 3.80 -10.86
C ASP A 593 -16.19 4.05 -10.23
N VAL A 594 -15.48 2.99 -9.86
CA VAL A 594 -14.11 3.04 -9.30
C VAL A 594 -13.23 1.97 -9.98
N PRO A 595 -12.71 2.23 -11.20
CA PRO A 595 -11.94 1.24 -11.97
C PRO A 595 -10.65 0.75 -11.28
N THR A 596 -10.18 1.45 -10.26
CA THR A 596 -9.04 1.07 -9.42
C THR A 596 -9.39 0.07 -8.32
N GLU A 597 -10.68 -0.16 -8.06
CA GLU A 597 -11.20 -1.14 -7.10
C GLU A 597 -12.08 -2.14 -7.86
N PRO A 598 -11.48 -3.09 -8.59
CA PRO A 598 -12.24 -4.02 -9.39
C PRO A 598 -13.11 -4.95 -8.53
N TYR A 599 -14.27 -5.35 -9.06
CA TYR A 599 -15.16 -6.32 -8.42
C TYR A 599 -14.55 -7.73 -8.54
N ASP A 600 -14.78 -8.38 -9.67
CA ASP A 600 -14.12 -9.61 -10.05
C ASP A 600 -12.86 -9.30 -10.85
N ALA A 601 -11.71 -9.84 -10.43
CA ALA A 601 -10.43 -9.54 -11.08
C ALA A 601 -9.47 -10.71 -11.13
N LEU A 602 -8.70 -10.75 -12.21
CA LEU A 602 -7.52 -11.60 -12.34
C LEU A 602 -6.27 -10.77 -12.03
N TYR A 603 -5.62 -11.10 -10.93
CA TYR A 603 -4.40 -10.46 -10.44
C TYR A 603 -3.16 -11.26 -10.84
N LEU A 604 -2.07 -10.56 -11.16
CA LEU A 604 -0.75 -11.12 -11.44
C LEU A 604 0.22 -10.73 -10.34
N TYR A 605 0.78 -11.74 -9.67
CA TYR A 605 1.83 -11.57 -8.68
C TYR A 605 3.14 -12.20 -9.16
N VAL A 606 4.25 -11.49 -8.93
CA VAL A 606 5.61 -11.97 -9.20
C VAL A 606 6.38 -11.97 -7.89
N ASP A 607 6.83 -13.15 -7.45
CA ASP A 607 7.51 -13.36 -6.17
C ASP A 607 6.75 -12.77 -4.96
N GLY A 608 5.42 -12.77 -5.04
CA GLY A 608 4.51 -12.28 -4.01
C GLY A 608 4.15 -10.79 -4.14
N GLU A 609 4.73 -10.05 -5.08
CA GLU A 609 4.42 -8.64 -5.34
C GLU A 609 3.38 -8.51 -6.46
N LEU A 610 2.30 -7.77 -6.20
CA LEU A 610 1.29 -7.47 -7.22
C LEU A 610 1.92 -6.62 -8.32
N THR A 611 1.90 -7.13 -9.55
CA THR A 611 2.50 -6.48 -10.73
C THR A 611 1.45 -5.86 -11.64
N SER A 612 0.31 -6.54 -11.84
CA SER A 612 -0.75 -6.10 -12.75
C SER A 612 -2.07 -6.78 -12.40
N PHE A 613 -3.19 -6.26 -12.90
CA PHE A 613 -4.49 -6.92 -12.83
C PHE A 613 -5.36 -6.56 -14.03
N ILE A 614 -6.33 -7.42 -14.34
CA ILE A 614 -7.42 -7.15 -15.29
C ILE A 614 -8.76 -7.47 -14.62
N SER A 615 -9.80 -6.72 -14.97
CA SER A 615 -11.16 -6.86 -14.45
C SER A 615 -12.18 -6.47 -15.51
N GLY A 616 -13.41 -6.95 -15.40
CA GLY A 616 -14.47 -6.69 -16.36
C GLY A 616 -14.45 -7.66 -17.53
N GLU A 617 -14.82 -7.17 -18.72
CA GLU A 617 -14.83 -7.97 -19.94
C GLU A 617 -13.58 -7.64 -20.79
N VAL A 618 -12.47 -8.33 -20.50
CA VAL A 618 -11.18 -8.13 -21.16
C VAL A 618 -10.86 -9.32 -22.04
N ALA A 619 -10.93 -9.12 -23.36
CA ALA A 619 -10.45 -10.11 -24.32
C ALA A 619 -8.94 -10.33 -24.16
N TYR A 620 -8.44 -11.50 -24.62
CA TYR A 620 -7.03 -11.85 -24.51
C TYR A 620 -6.08 -10.71 -24.88
N THR A 621 -5.29 -10.31 -23.89
CA THR A 621 -4.21 -9.35 -24.02
C THR A 621 -2.88 -10.02 -23.66
N ASN A 622 -1.76 -9.46 -24.12
CA ASN A 622 -0.43 -9.98 -23.86
C ASN A 622 0.19 -9.28 -22.66
N GLU A 623 0.93 -10.03 -21.86
CA GLU A 623 1.72 -9.51 -20.74
C GLU A 623 3.12 -10.15 -20.78
N THR A 624 4.13 -9.44 -20.27
CA THR A 624 5.50 -9.95 -20.24
C THR A 624 6.22 -9.54 -18.96
N VAL A 625 6.74 -10.55 -18.25
CA VAL A 625 7.50 -10.36 -17.01
C VAL A 625 8.96 -10.73 -17.25
N TYR A 626 9.88 -9.93 -16.71
CA TYR A 626 11.33 -10.15 -16.81
C TYR A 626 11.90 -10.64 -15.47
N PHE A 627 12.82 -11.60 -15.54
CA PHE A 627 13.44 -12.22 -14.37
C PHE A 627 14.95 -12.09 -14.40
N ALA A 628 15.51 -11.79 -13.23
CA ALA A 628 16.93 -11.97 -12.98
C ALA A 628 17.27 -13.47 -12.81
N GLY A 629 18.55 -13.81 -12.64
CA GLY A 629 18.93 -15.18 -12.29
C GLY A 629 18.42 -15.56 -10.89
N GLY A 630 17.57 -16.59 -10.80
CA GLY A 630 17.01 -17.06 -9.53
C GLY A 630 15.94 -18.13 -9.73
N GLU A 631 15.29 -18.56 -8.64
CA GLU A 631 13.99 -19.23 -8.68
C GLU A 631 12.91 -18.15 -8.52
N HIS A 632 11.85 -18.24 -9.33
CA HIS A 632 10.76 -17.27 -9.34
C HIS A 632 9.40 -17.97 -9.30
N ASN A 633 8.46 -17.34 -8.62
CA ASN A 633 7.05 -17.74 -8.54
C ASN A 633 6.18 -16.71 -9.24
N ILE A 634 5.44 -17.12 -10.26
CA ILE A 634 4.48 -16.29 -10.97
C ILE A 634 3.10 -16.84 -10.67
N THR A 635 2.26 -16.03 -10.05
CA THR A 635 0.96 -16.45 -9.53
C THR A 635 -0.13 -15.60 -10.14
N TRP A 636 -1.13 -16.26 -10.72
CA TRP A 636 -2.38 -15.63 -11.12
C TRP A 636 -3.47 -16.01 -10.12
N ILE A 637 -4.18 -15.00 -9.62
CA ILE A 637 -5.28 -15.17 -8.68
C ILE A 637 -6.51 -14.53 -9.31
N TYR A 638 -7.49 -15.35 -9.68
CA TYR A 638 -8.83 -14.87 -10.00
C TYR A 638 -9.63 -14.83 -8.71
N GLU A 639 -10.10 -13.66 -8.30
CA GLU A 639 -10.85 -13.44 -7.07
C GLU A 639 -12.17 -12.74 -7.38
N LYS A 640 -13.22 -13.18 -6.69
CA LYS A 640 -14.54 -12.55 -6.74
C LYS A 640 -14.79 -11.68 -5.51
N ASP A 641 -15.39 -10.52 -5.71
CA ASP A 641 -15.79 -9.66 -4.59
C ASP A 641 -17.12 -10.14 -3.95
N ASN A 642 -17.80 -9.26 -3.22
CA ASN A 642 -19.15 -9.60 -2.73
C ASN A 642 -20.17 -9.31 -3.82
N ALA A 643 -21.01 -10.30 -4.13
CA ALA A 643 -22.05 -10.14 -5.14
C ALA A 643 -22.87 -8.85 -4.94
N ASP A 644 -22.98 -8.07 -6.02
CA ASP A 644 -24.07 -7.13 -6.18
C ASP A 644 -25.39 -7.92 -6.25
N PRO A 645 -26.40 -7.66 -5.39
CA PRO A 645 -27.70 -8.33 -5.47
C PRO A 645 -28.45 -8.10 -6.80
N THR A 646 -27.95 -7.25 -7.69
CA THR A 646 -28.61 -6.88 -8.95
C THR A 646 -27.94 -7.39 -10.24
N GLU A 647 -26.75 -7.99 -10.17
CA GLU A 647 -26.03 -8.49 -11.35
C GLU A 647 -26.29 -9.99 -11.56
N LEU A 648 -26.53 -10.38 -12.81
CA LEU A 648 -26.90 -11.74 -13.19
C LEU A 648 -25.68 -12.66 -13.04
N LEU A 649 -25.88 -13.82 -12.41
CA LEU A 649 -24.99 -14.99 -12.38
C LEU A 649 -24.51 -15.39 -13.81
N ALA A 650 -23.54 -14.67 -14.36
CA ALA A 650 -22.81 -15.08 -15.53
C ALA A 650 -21.76 -16.13 -15.11
N ASP A 651 -21.30 -16.96 -16.05
CA ASP A 651 -20.22 -17.91 -15.79
C ASP A 651 -18.88 -17.13 -15.74
N ASP A 652 -18.70 -16.22 -14.77
CA ASP A 652 -17.51 -15.39 -14.71
C ASP A 652 -16.27 -16.26 -14.49
N ASN A 653 -15.26 -16.01 -15.30
CA ASN A 653 -14.06 -16.81 -15.33
C ASN A 653 -12.90 -16.01 -15.89
N ALA A 654 -11.70 -16.55 -15.66
CA ALA A 654 -10.49 -16.01 -16.21
C ALA A 654 -9.73 -17.08 -16.98
N HIS A 655 -9.03 -16.69 -18.05
CA HIS A 655 -8.30 -17.62 -18.89
C HIS A 655 -6.85 -17.18 -19.09
N ILE A 656 -5.96 -18.16 -19.27
CA ILE A 656 -4.54 -17.96 -19.59
C ILE A 656 -4.15 -18.90 -20.73
N ARG A 657 -3.38 -18.40 -21.69
CA ARG A 657 -2.83 -19.20 -22.79
C ARG A 657 -1.47 -18.67 -23.28
N ASN A 658 -0.88 -19.39 -24.24
CA ASN A 658 0.36 -19.01 -24.92
C ASN A 658 1.52 -18.64 -23.96
N VAL A 659 1.66 -19.39 -22.86
CA VAL A 659 2.70 -19.14 -21.85
C VAL A 659 4.03 -19.67 -22.35
N VAL A 660 4.99 -18.77 -22.56
CA VAL A 660 6.31 -19.05 -23.11
C VAL A 660 7.38 -18.40 -22.25
N PHE A 661 8.34 -19.19 -21.78
CA PHE A 661 9.55 -18.71 -21.15
C PHE A 661 10.70 -18.68 -22.16
N THR A 662 11.41 -17.55 -22.23
CA THR A 662 12.58 -17.36 -23.09
C THR A 662 13.78 -17.02 -22.20
N PRO A 663 14.71 -17.97 -21.97
CA PRO A 663 15.89 -17.70 -21.17
C PRO A 663 16.85 -16.74 -21.87
N VAL A 664 17.53 -15.88 -21.11
CA VAL A 664 18.63 -15.04 -21.63
C VAL A 664 19.80 -15.94 -22.00
N GLU A 665 20.22 -15.93 -23.27
CA GLU A 665 21.39 -16.69 -23.71
C GLU A 665 22.67 -16.15 -23.06
N VAL A 666 23.22 -16.91 -22.10
CA VAL A 666 24.56 -16.64 -21.57
C VAL A 666 25.58 -16.95 -22.66
N VAL A 667 26.05 -15.90 -23.36
CA VAL A 667 27.13 -16.03 -24.35
C VAL A 667 28.43 -16.39 -23.61
N SER A 668 28.70 -17.69 -23.44
CA SER A 668 30.00 -18.15 -22.95
C SER A 668 31.09 -17.69 -23.92
N PRO A 669 32.15 -16.99 -23.46
CA PRO A 669 33.21 -16.55 -24.35
C PRO A 669 33.81 -17.76 -25.04
N THR A 670 33.82 -17.72 -26.37
CA THR A 670 34.42 -18.78 -27.19
C THR A 670 35.88 -18.97 -26.73
N PRO A 671 36.29 -20.18 -26.31
CA PRO A 671 37.69 -20.44 -26.02
C PRO A 671 38.52 -20.06 -27.26
N PRO A 672 39.62 -19.31 -27.12
CA PRO A 672 40.41 -18.89 -28.26
C PRO A 672 40.80 -20.12 -29.07
N ALA A 673 40.62 -20.01 -30.40
CA ALA A 673 40.88 -21.09 -31.34
C ALA A 673 42.25 -21.73 -31.05
N PRO A 674 42.37 -23.08 -31.05
CA PRO A 674 43.65 -23.73 -30.82
C PRO A 674 44.67 -23.23 -31.83
N ILE A 675 45.78 -22.70 -31.33
CA ILE A 675 46.90 -22.20 -32.13
C ILE A 675 47.32 -23.32 -33.09
N PRO A 676 47.38 -23.08 -34.41
CA PRO A 676 47.84 -24.08 -35.36
C PRO A 676 49.25 -24.54 -35.00
N PRO A 677 49.56 -25.84 -35.08
CA PRO A 677 50.92 -26.31 -34.82
C PRO A 677 51.89 -25.63 -35.81
N PRO A 678 53.10 -25.24 -35.35
CA PRO A 678 54.03 -24.49 -36.16
C PRO A 678 54.36 -25.27 -37.43
N GLN A 679 54.19 -24.61 -38.59
CA GLN A 679 54.56 -25.18 -39.87
C GLN A 679 56.05 -25.55 -39.86
N LYS A 680 56.34 -26.81 -40.19
CA LYS A 680 57.70 -27.30 -40.40
C LYS A 680 58.42 -26.44 -41.43
N ALA A 681 59.40 -25.66 -40.98
CA ALA A 681 60.36 -25.00 -41.84
C ALA A 681 61.10 -26.08 -42.65
N ARG A 682 61.01 -25.99 -43.98
CA ARG A 682 61.85 -26.76 -44.90
C ARG A 682 63.30 -26.33 -44.69
N SER A 683 64.14 -27.28 -44.32
CA SER A 683 65.59 -27.13 -44.27
C SER A 683 66.15 -26.96 -45.68
N SER A 684 66.74 -25.80 -45.93
CA SER A 684 67.67 -25.58 -47.03
C SER A 684 69.09 -25.71 -46.48
N SER A 685 69.83 -26.67 -47.02
CA SER A 685 71.21 -26.99 -46.69
C SER A 685 72.15 -25.81 -46.95
N GLY A 686 72.87 -25.36 -45.93
CA GLY A 686 74.03 -24.48 -46.04
C GLY A 686 74.99 -24.83 -44.92
N GLY A 687 76.05 -25.55 -45.24
CA GLY A 687 76.98 -26.10 -44.25
C GLY A 687 77.90 -25.05 -43.63
N SER A 688 78.39 -25.37 -42.44
CA SER A 688 79.75 -25.03 -42.01
C SER A 688 80.10 -25.89 -40.81
N LEU A 689 81.01 -26.82 -41.04
CA LEU A 689 81.77 -27.52 -40.00
C LEU A 689 82.51 -26.49 -39.15
N ALA A 690 82.35 -26.54 -37.83
CA ALA A 690 83.46 -26.70 -36.88
C ALA A 690 83.00 -26.43 -35.44
N TRP A 691 83.72 -27.07 -34.52
CA TRP A 691 83.79 -26.86 -33.07
C TRP A 691 82.94 -27.80 -32.18
N LEU A 692 83.62 -28.89 -31.78
CA LEU A 692 83.77 -29.40 -30.40
C LEU A 692 82.53 -29.34 -29.50
N SER A 693 81.82 -30.46 -29.24
CA SER A 693 82.10 -31.42 -28.15
C SER A 693 82.28 -30.79 -26.77
N LEU A 694 81.46 -31.24 -25.78
CA LEU A 694 81.45 -31.04 -24.31
C LEU A 694 80.07 -30.46 -23.91
N ILE A 695 79.19 -31.08 -23.12
CA ILE A 695 79.34 -31.98 -21.96
C ILE A 695 78.07 -32.85 -21.83
N PHE A 696 78.29 -34.14 -21.62
CA PHE A 696 77.36 -35.13 -21.06
C PHE A 696 77.82 -35.40 -19.61
N MET A 697 76.92 -35.88 -18.74
CA MET A 697 77.10 -36.31 -17.33
C MET A 697 76.80 -35.26 -16.26
N ALA A 698 76.17 -35.56 -15.12
CA ALA A 698 75.54 -36.77 -14.60
C ALA A 698 74.81 -36.43 -13.28
N VAL A 699 74.15 -37.46 -12.71
CA VAL A 699 73.99 -37.78 -11.29
C VAL A 699 72.53 -37.85 -10.80
N ILE A 700 72.00 -39.06 -10.91
CA ILE A 700 71.10 -39.68 -9.93
C ILE A 700 71.97 -40.13 -8.75
N ASN A 701 71.64 -39.79 -7.50
CA ASN A 701 71.31 -40.77 -6.43
C ASN A 701 71.05 -40.18 -5.02
N LEU A 702 70.16 -40.89 -4.29
CA LEU A 702 70.02 -41.02 -2.81
C LEU A 702 69.29 -39.87 -2.08
N ARG A 703 68.43 -40.08 -1.07
CA ARG A 703 68.00 -41.28 -0.32
C ARG A 703 66.79 -40.91 0.57
N ARG A 704 65.87 -41.87 0.73
CA ARG A 704 65.01 -42.15 1.91
C ARG A 704 65.05 -41.13 3.07
N LYS A 705 63.96 -40.42 3.29
CA LYS A 705 62.95 -40.76 4.32
C LYS A 705 61.62 -40.11 3.96
#